data_AF-A0A837I272-F1
#
_entry.id   AF-A0A837I272-F1
#
_cell.length_a   1.000
_cell.length_b   1.000
_cell.length_c   1.000
_cell.angle_alpha   90.00
_cell.angle_beta   90.00
_cell.angle_gamma   90.00
#
_symmetry.space_group_name_H-M   'P 1'
#
loop_
_entity.id
_entity.type
_entity.pdbx_description
1 polymer ?
#
loop_
_entity_poly.entity_id
_entity_poly.type
_entity_poly.pdbx_seq_one_letter_code
_entity_poly.pdbx_strand_id
1 'polypeptide(L)'
;MKFVQKMPRILMHGVSFIKNSKIAQVLICSVLFLAFFSFVKADITTGLVGHWKFDEGSGIIASDSSGNGNNGALVNGPVWTPGKIGQALEFDGVNAYVNVPDTSILEFPEGQSGTISFWFNLAAYPSADGNLIDKFDSTAGQGGYLYRMFDSDADTTRDDFRAFVHGTGNIAGGGSGINQTNIALNRWYHIVSILNTITNATQLYIDGVSIGSATGLTGGVTNAQTFSIGGNQTANNVNAIIDDVRVYNRALSAADITELSDSASPARSSGSPSGVLPSGTTQATLSLTTDENATCKYSTTAGTPYSSMPNTLSATGGVSHSTTVTGLTDGNTYTYYIRCQDAVGNVNADDFIIAFSIASPAPSSYNLSGWAWSGTVGWQSFNSTNQGGSVDYGVNADSGGIMSGYAWSDQVGWISFNETSGCQTDPDCQAKLSLATGEVSGWARARTPVGHPQAGGWDGWIHLRGTAVNGDPYGVSVSGCDWDGWAWGADVVGWVHFKGLSYGVLGSGTACVNPTPICGNGVAEGDEQCDGSDLRGATCASLGFKGGPLSCTTPPATTCLYDTTACTAYQCSDGFDNDSDTFIDFPNDPGCYSSTDDDERNSSVQCDDGLDNDGDLFIDYPTDVGCSSPADNDERNQCSDGIDNDFDEKIDYSSINPVNPDPGCSSSEDNDERDLKYREVFTPGLL
;
A
#
# COMPACT_ATOMS: atom_id res chain seq x y z
N MET A 1 2.16 4.47 43.10
CA MET A 1 2.91 5.55 42.40
C MET A 1 2.11 5.88 41.12
N LYS A 2 1.75 7.15 40.86
CA LYS A 2 2.42 8.11 39.94
C LYS A 2 2.48 7.58 38.49
N PHE A 3 1.99 8.22 37.43
CA PHE A 3 1.45 9.58 37.11
C PHE A 3 0.17 9.38 36.19
N VAL A 4 -0.88 10.22 36.03
CA VAL A 4 -1.04 11.68 35.79
C VAL A 4 -0.49 12.09 34.40
N GLN A 5 -1.19 12.69 33.42
CA GLN A 5 -2.31 13.65 33.32
C GLN A 5 -3.05 13.37 31.95
N LYS A 6 -3.84 14.17 31.19
CA LYS A 6 -4.43 15.54 31.22
C LYS A 6 -5.58 15.63 30.19
N MET A 7 -6.74 16.24 30.51
CA MET A 7 -7.63 16.94 29.54
C MET A 7 -8.40 18.08 30.27
N PRO A 8 -8.77 19.18 29.58
CA PRO A 8 -9.15 20.43 30.24
C PRO A 8 -10.63 20.55 30.65
N ARG A 9 -10.89 21.19 31.79
CA ARG A 9 -12.18 21.82 32.10
C ARG A 9 -12.19 23.24 31.56
N ILE A 10 -13.26 23.64 30.87
CA ILE A 10 -13.66 25.05 30.75
C ILE A 10 -14.83 25.30 31.71
N LEU A 11 -14.85 26.47 32.34
CA LEU A 11 -15.87 26.87 33.30
C LEU A 11 -17.18 27.26 32.60
N MET A 12 -18.30 26.69 33.04
CA MET A 12 -19.57 27.43 33.09
C MET A 12 -19.87 27.76 34.55
N HIS A 13 -20.06 29.05 34.85
CA HIS A 13 -20.46 29.54 36.15
C HIS A 13 -21.98 29.80 36.17
N GLY A 14 -22.65 29.31 37.21
CA GLY A 14 -23.81 29.99 37.78
C GLY A 14 -25.16 29.87 37.06
N VAL A 15 -25.85 28.75 37.26
CA VAL A 15 -27.23 28.80 37.76
C VAL A 15 -27.34 27.87 38.96
N SER A 16 -27.97 28.33 40.04
CA SER A 16 -28.32 27.51 41.21
C SER A 16 -29.80 27.68 41.52
N PHE A 17 -30.39 26.67 42.17
CA PHE A 17 -31.81 26.52 42.48
C PHE A 17 -32.77 26.41 41.28
N ILE A 18 -33.25 25.18 41.05
CA ILE A 18 -34.63 24.79 41.41
C ILE A 18 -34.55 23.38 42.01
N LYS A 19 -35.34 23.08 43.06
CA LYS A 19 -35.36 21.76 43.73
C LYS A 19 -36.50 20.89 43.20
N ASN A 20 -36.24 19.58 43.14
CA ASN A 20 -37.21 18.47 43.13
C ASN A 20 -38.55 18.67 42.41
N SER A 21 -38.62 18.25 41.15
CA SER A 21 -39.85 17.65 40.61
C SER A 21 -39.52 16.58 39.57
N LYS A 22 -40.21 15.43 39.61
CA LYS A 22 -40.08 14.37 38.57
C LYS A 22 -40.47 14.88 37.18
N ILE A 23 -41.25 15.95 37.11
CA ILE A 23 -41.65 16.64 35.86
C ILE A 23 -40.42 17.08 35.05
N ALA A 24 -39.32 17.49 35.71
CA ALA A 24 -38.11 17.94 35.02
C ALA A 24 -37.40 16.80 34.26
N GLN A 25 -37.38 15.58 34.82
CA GLN A 25 -36.81 14.41 34.13
C GLN A 25 -37.67 13.98 32.94
N VAL A 26 -39.00 14.09 33.04
CA VAL A 26 -39.89 13.82 31.90
C VAL A 26 -39.69 14.84 30.79
N LEU A 27 -39.71 16.16 31.08
CA LEU A 27 -39.50 17.18 30.06
C LEU A 27 -38.11 17.09 29.40
N ILE A 28 -37.04 16.85 30.17
CA ILE A 28 -35.69 16.71 29.59
C ILE A 28 -35.63 15.48 28.67
N CYS A 29 -36.27 14.37 29.05
CA CYS A 29 -36.34 13.18 28.19
C CYS A 29 -37.16 13.46 26.91
N SER A 30 -38.31 14.14 27.01
CA SER A 30 -39.13 14.54 25.85
C SER A 30 -38.41 15.49 24.89
N VAL A 31 -37.66 16.47 25.41
CA VAL A 31 -36.91 17.45 24.59
C VAL A 31 -35.70 16.81 23.94
N LEU A 32 -35.03 15.84 24.59
CA LEU A 32 -33.97 15.03 23.95
C LEU A 32 -34.53 14.06 22.90
N PHE A 33 -35.74 13.54 23.06
CA PHE A 33 -36.40 12.71 22.04
C PHE A 33 -36.78 13.53 20.79
N LEU A 34 -37.18 14.80 20.97
CA LEU A 34 -37.44 15.75 19.89
C LEU A 34 -36.18 16.26 19.18
N ALA A 35 -34.99 16.10 19.77
CA ALA A 35 -33.72 16.56 19.23
C ALA A 35 -32.98 15.52 18.36
N PHE A 36 -33.53 14.30 18.21
CA PHE A 36 -32.93 13.22 17.40
C PHE A 36 -33.84 12.63 16.32
N PHE A 37 -35.00 13.26 16.06
CA PHE A 37 -35.61 13.15 14.74
C PHE A 37 -34.79 13.98 13.74
N SER A 38 -33.74 13.37 13.19
CA SER A 38 -33.38 13.67 11.81
C SER A 38 -34.64 13.46 10.98
N PHE A 39 -35.05 14.48 10.23
CA PHE A 39 -36.02 14.28 9.15
C PHE A 39 -35.33 13.42 8.10
N VAL A 40 -35.47 12.10 8.23
CA VAL A 40 -35.16 11.17 7.17
C VAL A 40 -36.07 11.57 6.02
N LYS A 41 -35.46 12.09 4.94
CA LYS A 41 -36.17 12.41 3.70
C LYS A 41 -36.98 11.18 3.31
N ALA A 42 -38.28 11.38 3.06
CA ALA A 42 -39.11 10.29 2.56
C ALA A 42 -38.55 9.88 1.19
N ASP A 43 -38.12 8.63 1.06
CA ASP A 43 -37.57 8.09 -0.17
C ASP A 43 -38.52 8.36 -1.34
N ILE A 44 -38.00 8.62 -2.54
CA ILE A 44 -38.82 9.04 -3.68
C ILE A 44 -39.72 7.91 -4.22
N THR A 45 -39.56 6.67 -3.75
CA THR A 45 -40.52 5.57 -3.94
C THR A 45 -41.64 5.56 -2.89
N THR A 46 -41.49 6.28 -1.77
CA THR A 46 -42.49 6.33 -0.68
C THR A 46 -43.78 6.98 -1.18
N GLY A 47 -44.89 6.23 -1.11
CA GLY A 47 -46.20 6.72 -1.55
C GLY A 47 -46.38 6.80 -3.07
N LEU A 48 -45.45 6.23 -3.84
CA LEU A 48 -45.61 6.02 -5.29
C LEU A 48 -46.69 4.96 -5.53
N VAL A 49 -47.71 5.30 -6.32
CA VAL A 49 -48.91 4.45 -6.56
C VAL A 49 -49.20 4.17 -8.03
N GLY A 50 -48.49 4.85 -8.94
CA GLY A 50 -48.38 4.50 -10.35
C GLY A 50 -47.06 5.00 -10.89
N HIS A 51 -46.33 4.18 -11.67
CA HIS A 51 -45.07 4.59 -12.30
C HIS A 51 -44.87 3.92 -13.66
N TRP A 52 -45.10 4.65 -14.75
CA TRP A 52 -44.84 4.17 -16.11
C TRP A 52 -43.55 4.80 -16.63
N LYS A 53 -42.47 4.02 -16.57
CA LYS A 53 -41.13 4.41 -17.03
C LYS A 53 -40.99 4.43 -18.55
N PHE A 54 -41.76 3.60 -19.25
CA PHE A 54 -41.61 3.29 -20.68
C PHE A 54 -40.24 2.69 -21.08
N ASP A 55 -39.49 2.15 -20.11
CA ASP A 55 -38.21 1.45 -20.29
C ASP A 55 -38.30 0.11 -21.07
N GLU A 56 -39.49 -0.42 -21.36
CA GLU A 56 -39.65 -1.74 -22.00
C GLU A 56 -39.14 -1.81 -23.44
N GLY A 57 -39.14 -0.67 -24.15
CA GLY A 57 -38.62 -0.52 -25.52
C GLY A 57 -39.34 -1.34 -26.60
N SER A 58 -40.36 -2.13 -26.26
CA SER A 58 -41.10 -2.99 -27.19
C SER A 58 -42.43 -3.50 -26.61
N GLY A 59 -43.34 -3.93 -27.48
CA GLY A 59 -44.63 -4.50 -27.09
C GLY A 59 -45.77 -3.46 -27.05
N ILE A 60 -46.87 -3.83 -26.38
CA ILE A 60 -48.13 -3.07 -26.34
C ILE A 60 -48.63 -2.79 -24.91
N ILE A 61 -47.78 -2.96 -23.90
CA ILE A 61 -48.08 -2.74 -22.49
C ILE A 61 -47.01 -1.81 -21.91
N ALA A 62 -47.43 -0.77 -21.20
CA ALA A 62 -46.60 0.00 -20.30
C ALA A 62 -46.83 -0.48 -18.87
N SER A 63 -45.77 -0.93 -18.20
CA SER A 63 -45.84 -1.59 -16.90
C SER A 63 -45.82 -0.57 -15.76
N ASP A 64 -46.64 -0.82 -14.75
CA ASP A 64 -46.62 -0.03 -13.51
C ASP A 64 -45.49 -0.49 -12.58
N SER A 65 -44.37 0.23 -12.62
CA SER A 65 -43.19 0.03 -11.79
C SER A 65 -43.39 0.35 -10.31
N SER A 66 -44.55 0.92 -9.90
CA SER A 66 -44.84 1.16 -8.47
C SER A 66 -45.18 -0.12 -7.70
N GLY A 67 -45.41 -1.24 -8.41
CA GLY A 67 -45.80 -2.52 -7.82
C GLY A 67 -47.31 -2.67 -7.55
N ASN A 68 -48.12 -1.65 -7.85
CA ASN A 68 -49.58 -1.69 -7.66
C ASN A 68 -50.33 -2.34 -8.85
N GLY A 69 -49.67 -2.51 -10.00
CA GLY A 69 -50.17 -3.28 -11.14
C GLY A 69 -51.10 -2.51 -12.08
N ASN A 70 -51.08 -1.18 -12.05
CA ASN A 70 -51.86 -0.29 -12.93
C ASN A 70 -51.31 -0.26 -14.37
N ASN A 71 -51.10 -1.42 -15.00
CA ASN A 71 -50.49 -1.51 -16.32
C ASN A 71 -51.38 -0.84 -17.39
N GLY A 72 -50.76 -0.01 -18.24
CA GLY A 72 -51.41 0.67 -19.35
C GLY A 72 -51.32 -0.13 -20.65
N ALA A 73 -52.38 -0.14 -21.45
CA ALA A 73 -52.36 -0.68 -22.81
C ALA A 73 -52.04 0.42 -23.82
N LEU A 74 -51.13 0.16 -24.75
CA LEU A 74 -50.84 1.07 -25.87
C LEU A 74 -51.96 0.94 -26.93
N VAL A 75 -52.66 2.03 -27.21
CA VAL A 75 -53.82 2.07 -28.13
C VAL A 75 -53.46 2.86 -29.38
N ASN A 76 -53.77 2.31 -30.55
CA ASN A 76 -53.44 2.81 -31.90
C ASN A 76 -51.93 2.94 -32.25
N GLY A 77 -51.04 2.73 -31.27
CA GLY A 77 -49.60 2.49 -31.49
C GLY A 77 -48.68 3.69 -31.24
N PRO A 78 -48.60 4.21 -30.00
CA PRO A 78 -47.44 4.98 -29.55
C PRO A 78 -46.13 4.21 -29.83
N VAL A 79 -45.08 4.94 -30.19
CA VAL A 79 -43.81 4.36 -30.64
C VAL A 79 -42.75 4.44 -29.53
N TRP A 80 -42.09 3.32 -29.25
CA TRP A 80 -40.96 3.26 -28.32
C TRP A 80 -39.75 4.01 -28.91
N THR A 81 -39.29 5.05 -28.23
CA THR A 81 -38.24 5.98 -28.70
C THR A 81 -37.26 6.28 -27.56
N PRO A 82 -36.02 6.77 -27.81
CA PRO A 82 -35.11 7.17 -26.74
C PRO A 82 -35.70 8.32 -25.90
N GLY A 83 -35.69 8.15 -24.57
CA GLY A 83 -36.35 9.05 -23.64
C GLY A 83 -35.50 10.21 -23.13
N LYS A 84 -36.02 10.85 -22.09
CA LYS A 84 -35.30 11.70 -21.15
C LYS A 84 -34.57 10.85 -20.12
N ILE A 85 -35.18 9.75 -19.66
CA ILE A 85 -34.59 8.72 -18.80
C ILE A 85 -34.83 7.38 -19.49
N GLY A 86 -33.79 6.77 -20.07
CA GLY A 86 -33.93 5.47 -20.74
C GLY A 86 -34.73 5.53 -22.05
N GLN A 87 -35.91 4.92 -22.07
CA GLN A 87 -36.83 4.88 -23.22
C GLN A 87 -38.17 5.54 -22.88
N ALA A 88 -38.81 6.15 -23.87
CA ALA A 88 -40.07 6.88 -23.76
C ALA A 88 -41.08 6.42 -24.84
N LEU A 89 -42.30 6.96 -24.79
CA LEU A 89 -43.31 6.80 -25.84
C LEU A 89 -43.51 8.10 -26.63
N GLU A 90 -43.45 7.98 -27.95
CA GLU A 90 -43.79 9.01 -28.93
C GLU A 90 -45.26 8.85 -29.38
N PHE A 91 -46.03 9.93 -29.34
CA PHE A 91 -47.45 9.99 -29.66
C PHE A 91 -47.69 10.83 -30.92
N ASP A 92 -48.63 10.41 -31.76
CA ASP A 92 -48.82 10.95 -33.12
C ASP A 92 -49.61 12.27 -33.19
N GLY A 93 -50.31 12.65 -32.11
CA GLY A 93 -51.24 13.78 -32.10
C GLY A 93 -52.52 13.55 -32.92
N VAL A 94 -52.83 12.31 -33.31
CA VAL A 94 -54.02 11.96 -34.11
C VAL A 94 -54.94 11.03 -33.34
N ASN A 95 -54.45 9.88 -32.89
CA ASN A 95 -55.24 8.94 -32.08
C ASN A 95 -54.42 7.97 -31.21
N ALA A 96 -53.10 8.07 -31.14
CA ALA A 96 -52.27 7.28 -30.24
C ALA A 96 -52.45 7.73 -28.77
N TYR A 97 -52.57 6.79 -27.84
CA TYR A 97 -52.56 7.03 -26.39
C TYR A 97 -52.23 5.75 -25.60
N VAL A 98 -51.86 5.88 -24.33
CA VAL A 98 -51.85 4.75 -23.38
C VAL A 98 -53.12 4.82 -22.53
N ASN A 99 -53.79 3.68 -22.38
CA ASN A 99 -55.01 3.52 -21.60
C ASN A 99 -54.74 2.67 -20.34
N VAL A 100 -54.67 3.31 -19.17
CA VAL A 100 -54.65 2.63 -17.87
C VAL A 100 -56.10 2.47 -17.36
N PRO A 101 -56.53 1.26 -16.97
CA PRO A 101 -57.85 1.05 -16.37
C PRO A 101 -58.08 1.93 -15.13
N ASP A 102 -59.35 2.27 -14.85
CA ASP A 102 -59.70 3.01 -13.64
C ASP A 102 -59.37 2.21 -12.36
N THR A 103 -58.66 2.85 -11.42
CA THR A 103 -58.37 2.31 -10.09
C THR A 103 -58.39 3.44 -9.05
N SER A 104 -58.97 3.16 -7.88
CA SER A 104 -59.12 4.16 -6.80
C SER A 104 -57.81 4.54 -6.10
N ILE A 105 -56.67 3.97 -6.50
CA ILE A 105 -55.35 4.34 -6.00
C ILE A 105 -54.74 5.52 -6.77
N LEU A 106 -55.28 5.82 -7.96
CA LEU A 106 -54.94 6.98 -8.79
C LEU A 106 -55.89 8.17 -8.54
N GLU A 107 -56.67 8.12 -7.46
CA GLU A 107 -57.58 9.17 -6.99
C GLU A 107 -57.08 9.81 -5.69
N PHE A 108 -57.56 11.02 -5.36
CA PHE A 108 -57.18 11.74 -4.14
C PHE A 108 -58.42 12.17 -3.33
N PRO A 109 -58.92 11.32 -2.40
CA PRO A 109 -60.03 11.66 -1.51
C PRO A 109 -59.87 12.97 -0.73
N GLU A 110 -60.99 13.53 -0.24
CA GLU A 110 -60.97 14.75 0.57
C GLU A 110 -60.16 14.56 1.85
N GLY A 111 -59.21 15.47 2.11
CA GLY A 111 -58.25 15.35 3.20
C GLY A 111 -56.96 14.61 2.85
N GLN A 112 -56.80 14.12 1.62
CA GLN A 112 -55.57 13.54 1.10
C GLN A 112 -54.93 14.43 0.02
N SER A 113 -53.63 14.71 0.17
CA SER A 113 -52.83 15.36 -0.87
C SER A 113 -52.15 14.32 -1.76
N GLY A 114 -52.10 14.57 -3.06
CA GLY A 114 -51.39 13.76 -4.05
C GLY A 114 -50.40 14.57 -4.86
N THR A 115 -49.60 13.90 -5.69
CA THR A 115 -48.70 14.56 -6.66
C THR A 115 -48.68 13.79 -7.97
N ILE A 116 -48.74 14.51 -9.10
CA ILE A 116 -48.53 13.98 -10.44
C ILE A 116 -47.19 14.52 -10.95
N SER A 117 -46.34 13.66 -11.52
CA SER A 117 -45.05 14.02 -12.12
C SER A 117 -44.90 13.34 -13.47
N PHE A 118 -44.31 14.01 -14.46
CA PHE A 118 -43.93 13.42 -15.74
C PHE A 118 -42.94 14.30 -16.49
N TRP A 119 -42.18 13.72 -17.42
CA TRP A 119 -41.42 14.45 -18.42
C TRP A 119 -42.16 14.46 -19.75
N PHE A 120 -42.11 15.55 -20.50
CA PHE A 120 -42.61 15.59 -21.88
C PHE A 120 -41.75 16.47 -22.79
N ASN A 121 -41.80 16.19 -24.09
CA ASN A 121 -41.19 16.98 -25.15
C ASN A 121 -42.17 17.13 -26.31
N LEU A 122 -42.62 18.35 -26.59
CA LEU A 122 -43.65 18.63 -27.58
C LEU A 122 -43.03 18.80 -28.97
N ALA A 123 -43.36 17.92 -29.92
CA ALA A 123 -42.79 17.98 -31.27
C ALA A 123 -43.56 18.97 -32.18
N ALA A 124 -44.87 19.10 -31.99
CA ALA A 124 -45.71 20.10 -32.65
C ALA A 124 -46.87 20.56 -31.75
N TYR A 125 -47.26 21.84 -31.87
CA TYR A 125 -48.48 22.34 -31.20
C TYR A 125 -49.72 21.63 -31.79
N PRO A 126 -50.64 21.14 -30.95
CA PRO A 126 -51.85 20.45 -31.43
C PRO A 126 -52.82 21.43 -32.11
N SER A 127 -53.64 20.94 -33.03
CA SER A 127 -54.67 21.74 -33.74
C SER A 127 -55.96 21.93 -32.94
N ALA A 128 -56.05 21.27 -31.79
CA ALA A 128 -57.09 21.35 -30.77
C ALA A 128 -56.41 21.35 -29.38
N ASP A 129 -57.17 21.26 -28.30
CA ASP A 129 -56.59 21.00 -26.96
C ASP A 129 -55.85 19.65 -26.99
N GLY A 130 -54.65 19.55 -26.43
CA GLY A 130 -53.81 18.33 -26.50
C GLY A 130 -53.45 17.79 -25.13
N ASN A 131 -54.06 16.68 -24.72
CA ASN A 131 -53.94 16.10 -23.38
C ASN A 131 -52.65 15.27 -23.26
N LEU A 132 -51.79 15.63 -22.30
CA LEU A 132 -50.59 14.90 -21.92
C LEU A 132 -50.92 13.81 -20.91
N ILE A 133 -51.72 14.14 -19.88
CA ILE A 133 -52.27 13.24 -18.87
C ILE A 133 -53.75 13.60 -18.64
N ASP A 134 -54.65 12.62 -18.69
CA ASP A 134 -56.10 12.81 -18.53
C ASP A 134 -56.73 11.73 -17.63
N LYS A 135 -57.22 12.14 -16.45
CA LYS A 135 -58.22 11.41 -15.64
C LYS A 135 -59.24 12.44 -15.16
N PHE A 136 -59.95 13.08 -16.10
CA PHE A 136 -60.93 14.12 -15.82
C PHE A 136 -62.32 13.80 -16.38
N ASP A 137 -63.35 14.00 -15.56
CA ASP A 137 -64.75 13.90 -15.98
C ASP A 137 -65.39 15.28 -15.95
N SER A 138 -65.96 15.72 -17.08
CA SER A 138 -66.65 17.02 -17.19
C SER A 138 -68.08 17.02 -16.62
N THR A 139 -68.58 15.87 -16.20
CA THR A 139 -69.91 15.71 -15.60
C THR A 139 -70.00 16.46 -14.26
N ALA A 140 -70.99 17.34 -14.13
CA ALA A 140 -71.17 18.15 -12.93
C ALA A 140 -71.21 17.30 -11.64
N GLY A 141 -70.40 17.66 -10.65
CA GLY A 141 -70.24 16.94 -9.39
C GLY A 141 -69.13 15.89 -9.36
N GLN A 142 -68.58 15.44 -10.49
CA GLN A 142 -67.35 14.63 -10.52
C GLN A 142 -66.11 15.49 -10.24
N GLY A 143 -64.99 14.85 -9.93
CA GLY A 143 -63.67 15.49 -9.90
C GLY A 143 -62.74 14.94 -10.97
N GLY A 144 -61.45 15.24 -10.86
CA GLY A 144 -60.39 14.70 -11.71
C GLY A 144 -59.22 15.65 -11.94
N TYR A 145 -58.23 15.19 -12.69
CA TYR A 145 -57.06 15.98 -13.06
C TYR A 145 -56.73 15.84 -14.55
N LEU A 146 -56.28 16.96 -15.12
CA LEU A 146 -56.08 17.13 -16.55
C LEU A 146 -54.85 18.02 -16.78
N TYR A 147 -53.89 17.50 -17.53
CA TYR A 147 -52.64 18.18 -17.88
C TYR A 147 -52.52 18.21 -19.40
N ARG A 148 -52.49 19.42 -19.99
CA ARG A 148 -52.68 19.57 -21.43
C ARG A 148 -52.05 20.84 -22.01
N MET A 149 -51.80 20.81 -23.31
CA MET A 149 -51.61 21.98 -24.15
C MET A 149 -52.96 22.63 -24.46
N PHE A 150 -53.02 23.96 -24.41
CA PHE A 150 -54.24 24.75 -24.52
C PHE A 150 -53.95 26.15 -25.12
N ASP A 151 -55.00 26.87 -25.48
CA ASP A 151 -54.99 28.27 -25.91
C ASP A 151 -55.59 29.11 -24.75
N SER A 152 -54.78 29.81 -23.95
CA SER A 152 -55.27 30.51 -22.75
C SER A 152 -55.31 32.04 -22.82
N ASP A 153 -54.70 32.65 -23.85
CA ASP A 153 -54.80 34.09 -24.14
C ASP A 153 -55.58 34.44 -25.44
N ALA A 154 -56.05 33.43 -26.18
CA ALA A 154 -56.84 33.50 -27.41
C ALA A 154 -56.03 33.89 -28.68
N ASP A 155 -54.74 33.59 -28.75
CA ASP A 155 -53.91 33.75 -29.95
C ASP A 155 -54.14 32.68 -31.05
N THR A 156 -54.91 31.63 -30.74
CA THR A 156 -55.27 30.45 -31.58
C THR A 156 -54.20 29.35 -31.70
N THR A 157 -53.00 29.54 -31.18
CA THR A 157 -52.01 28.47 -30.99
C THR A 157 -52.28 27.69 -29.70
N ARG A 158 -51.62 26.55 -29.51
CA ARG A 158 -51.70 25.76 -28.27
C ARG A 158 -50.30 25.56 -27.70
N ASP A 159 -49.63 26.66 -27.41
CA ASP A 159 -48.32 26.68 -26.76
C ASP A 159 -48.41 26.91 -25.24
N ASP A 160 -49.60 27.09 -24.67
CA ASP A 160 -49.78 27.16 -23.21
C ASP A 160 -49.94 25.76 -22.60
N PHE A 161 -49.15 25.44 -21.58
CA PHE A 161 -49.40 24.29 -20.71
C PHE A 161 -50.40 24.67 -19.61
N ARG A 162 -51.33 23.77 -19.31
CA ARG A 162 -52.30 23.92 -18.22
C ARG A 162 -52.38 22.67 -17.35
N ALA A 163 -52.16 22.86 -16.05
CA ALA A 163 -52.62 21.93 -15.02
C ALA A 163 -54.02 22.36 -14.56
N PHE A 164 -54.99 21.46 -14.65
CA PHE A 164 -56.37 21.70 -14.23
C PHE A 164 -56.85 20.56 -13.33
N VAL A 165 -57.28 20.91 -12.13
CA VAL A 165 -57.71 19.98 -11.09
C VAL A 165 -59.12 20.36 -10.64
N HIS A 166 -60.02 19.38 -10.69
CA HIS A 166 -61.43 19.53 -10.38
C HIS A 166 -61.77 18.62 -9.20
N GLY A 167 -62.53 19.14 -8.24
CA GLY A 167 -62.90 18.40 -7.04
C GLY A 167 -64.40 18.08 -6.99
N THR A 168 -64.73 16.99 -6.32
CA THR A 168 -66.09 16.44 -6.23
C THR A 168 -67.06 17.46 -5.66
N GLY A 169 -68.20 17.64 -6.31
CA GLY A 169 -69.22 18.63 -5.94
C GLY A 169 -69.04 20.01 -6.59
N ASN A 170 -68.00 20.25 -7.39
CA ASN A 170 -67.92 21.44 -8.23
C ASN A 170 -68.94 21.41 -9.37
N ILE A 171 -69.33 22.61 -9.84
CA ILE A 171 -70.06 22.76 -11.09
C ILE A 171 -69.16 22.44 -12.29
N ALA A 172 -69.77 22.00 -13.41
CA ALA A 172 -69.05 21.78 -14.66
C ALA A 172 -68.36 23.07 -15.12
N GLY A 173 -67.05 23.00 -15.41
CA GLY A 173 -66.22 24.16 -15.75
C GLY A 173 -65.68 24.97 -14.57
N GLY A 174 -66.07 24.67 -13.32
CA GLY A 174 -65.33 25.10 -12.13
C GLY A 174 -64.03 24.30 -11.95
N GLY A 175 -63.17 24.70 -11.01
CA GLY A 175 -61.93 23.97 -10.68
C GLY A 175 -60.75 24.88 -10.38
N SER A 176 -59.65 24.27 -9.92
CA SER A 176 -58.37 24.92 -9.65
C SER A 176 -57.47 24.75 -10.88
N GLY A 177 -57.07 25.86 -11.52
CA GLY A 177 -56.28 25.83 -12.75
C GLY A 177 -55.09 26.77 -12.69
N ILE A 178 -53.93 26.30 -13.13
CA ILE A 178 -52.69 27.07 -13.25
C ILE A 178 -52.04 26.79 -14.61
N ASN A 179 -51.62 27.86 -15.28
CA ASN A 179 -51.09 27.82 -16.65
C ASN A 179 -49.63 28.27 -16.66
N GLN A 180 -48.86 27.76 -17.62
CA GLN A 180 -47.59 28.32 -18.07
C GLN A 180 -47.73 28.63 -19.56
N THR A 181 -47.45 29.87 -19.97
CA THR A 181 -47.52 30.25 -21.39
C THR A 181 -46.19 30.02 -22.11
N ASN A 182 -46.21 29.97 -23.45
CA ASN A 182 -45.00 29.94 -24.29
C ASN A 182 -44.09 28.71 -24.05
N ILE A 183 -44.68 27.51 -24.08
CA ILE A 183 -43.94 26.24 -24.06
C ILE A 183 -43.25 26.03 -25.41
N ALA A 184 -41.93 25.87 -25.40
CA ALA A 184 -41.14 25.69 -26.63
C ALA A 184 -41.20 24.25 -27.15
N LEU A 185 -41.34 24.09 -28.46
CA LEU A 185 -41.20 22.79 -29.13
C LEU A 185 -39.77 22.23 -29.03
N ASN A 186 -39.65 20.90 -29.13
CA ASN A 186 -38.40 20.14 -29.16
C ASN A 186 -37.53 20.27 -27.90
N ARG A 187 -38.11 20.70 -26.78
CA ARG A 187 -37.49 20.78 -25.45
C ARG A 187 -38.17 19.82 -24.48
N TRP A 188 -37.36 19.13 -23.67
CA TRP A 188 -37.84 18.41 -22.49
C TRP A 188 -38.23 19.38 -21.37
N TYR A 189 -39.40 19.13 -20.79
CA TYR A 189 -39.94 19.80 -19.61
C TYR A 189 -40.31 18.76 -18.55
N HIS A 190 -39.90 18.97 -17.30
CA HIS A 190 -40.36 18.21 -16.15
C HIS A 190 -41.55 18.91 -15.50
N ILE A 191 -42.68 18.22 -15.38
CA ILE A 191 -43.85 18.70 -14.66
C ILE A 191 -43.90 18.02 -13.29
N VAL A 192 -44.09 18.81 -12.23
CA VAL A 192 -44.59 18.29 -10.95
C VAL A 192 -45.78 19.13 -10.47
N SER A 193 -46.93 18.49 -10.28
CA SER A 193 -48.15 19.13 -9.80
C SER A 193 -48.58 18.50 -8.48
N ILE A 194 -48.62 19.29 -7.40
CA ILE A 194 -49.12 18.86 -6.10
C ILE A 194 -50.60 19.25 -5.98
N LEU A 195 -51.45 18.26 -5.73
CA LEU A 195 -52.88 18.39 -5.52
C LEU A 195 -53.13 18.33 -4.01
N ASN A 196 -53.61 19.39 -3.39
CA ASN A 196 -53.79 19.45 -1.94
C ASN A 196 -55.25 19.74 -1.57
N THR A 197 -56.00 18.67 -1.25
CA THR A 197 -57.41 18.75 -0.79
C THR A 197 -57.54 19.18 0.68
N ILE A 198 -56.43 19.29 1.42
CA ILE A 198 -56.40 19.80 2.81
C ILE A 198 -56.33 21.33 2.81
N THR A 199 -55.50 21.92 1.93
CA THR A 199 -55.35 23.37 1.77
C THR A 199 -56.16 23.95 0.61
N ASN A 200 -56.90 23.11 -0.12
CA ASN A 200 -57.76 23.47 -1.24
C ASN A 200 -57.02 24.23 -2.36
N ALA A 201 -55.82 23.74 -2.68
CA ALA A 201 -54.90 24.35 -3.64
C ALA A 201 -54.19 23.33 -4.53
N THR A 202 -53.84 23.79 -5.74
CA THR A 202 -52.98 23.07 -6.70
C THR A 202 -51.70 23.87 -6.86
N GLN A 203 -50.55 23.25 -6.61
CA GLN A 203 -49.23 23.82 -6.92
C GLN A 203 -48.68 23.19 -8.20
N LEU A 204 -47.92 23.98 -8.96
CA LEU A 204 -47.25 23.51 -10.17
C LEU A 204 -45.78 23.97 -10.17
N TYR A 205 -44.92 23.03 -10.56
CA TYR A 205 -43.49 23.20 -10.75
C TYR A 205 -43.14 22.76 -12.17
N ILE A 206 -42.23 23.49 -12.81
CA ILE A 206 -41.69 23.19 -14.13
C ILE A 206 -40.17 23.23 -14.02
N ASP A 207 -39.49 22.16 -14.44
CA ASP A 207 -38.03 21.97 -14.31
C ASP A 207 -37.52 22.26 -12.87
N GLY A 208 -38.24 21.72 -11.88
CA GLY A 208 -37.99 21.93 -10.45
C GLY A 208 -38.39 23.29 -9.88
N VAL A 209 -38.70 24.29 -10.71
CA VAL A 209 -39.04 25.66 -10.29
C VAL A 209 -40.55 25.82 -10.12
N SER A 210 -41.01 26.32 -8.97
CA SER A 210 -42.44 26.59 -8.76
C SER A 210 -42.92 27.78 -9.61
N ILE A 211 -43.98 27.59 -10.38
CA ILE A 211 -44.64 28.68 -11.12
C ILE A 211 -45.82 29.30 -10.34
N GLY A 212 -46.12 28.77 -9.14
CA GLY A 212 -47.13 29.29 -8.22
C GLY A 212 -48.15 28.25 -7.75
N SER A 213 -49.29 28.75 -7.26
CA SER A 213 -50.41 27.92 -6.82
C SER A 213 -51.76 28.52 -7.19
N ALA A 214 -52.65 27.71 -7.75
CA ALA A 214 -54.07 28.01 -7.83
C ALA A 214 -54.78 27.55 -6.53
N THR A 215 -55.83 28.25 -6.13
CA THR A 215 -56.72 27.86 -5.02
C THR A 215 -58.09 27.44 -5.57
N GLY A 216 -59.07 27.21 -4.70
CA GLY A 216 -60.45 26.93 -5.11
C GLY A 216 -60.73 25.48 -5.50
N LEU A 217 -59.83 24.55 -5.17
CA LEU A 217 -60.17 23.13 -5.11
C LEU A 217 -61.18 22.90 -3.96
N THR A 218 -62.10 21.96 -4.10
CA THR A 218 -63.10 21.62 -3.07
C THR A 218 -63.49 20.14 -3.16
N GLY A 219 -63.57 19.44 -2.03
CA GLY A 219 -63.79 17.99 -2.01
C GLY A 219 -62.59 17.18 -2.50
N GLY A 220 -62.79 15.88 -2.70
CA GLY A 220 -61.78 14.96 -3.25
C GLY A 220 -61.67 15.03 -4.77
N VAL A 221 -60.53 14.62 -5.32
CA VAL A 221 -60.26 14.50 -6.75
C VAL A 221 -60.48 13.04 -7.15
N THR A 222 -61.74 12.68 -7.40
CA THR A 222 -62.21 11.29 -7.64
C THR A 222 -63.14 11.24 -8.86
N ASN A 223 -63.05 10.18 -9.66
CA ASN A 223 -63.92 9.82 -10.79
C ASN A 223 -63.65 8.38 -11.27
N ALA A 224 -64.59 7.80 -12.02
CA ALA A 224 -64.45 6.47 -12.62
C ALA A 224 -63.87 6.48 -14.06
N GLN A 225 -63.07 7.49 -14.43
CA GLN A 225 -62.46 7.58 -15.77
C GLN A 225 -61.12 6.83 -15.83
N THR A 226 -60.80 6.26 -17.00
CA THR A 226 -59.48 5.67 -17.27
C THR A 226 -58.39 6.74 -17.22
N PHE A 227 -57.26 6.44 -16.57
CA PHE A 227 -56.07 7.29 -16.63
C PHE A 227 -55.42 7.15 -18.01
N SER A 228 -55.31 8.26 -18.74
CA SER A 228 -54.87 8.27 -20.14
C SER A 228 -53.60 9.12 -20.30
N ILE A 229 -52.67 8.66 -21.16
CA ILE A 229 -51.38 9.33 -21.43
C ILE A 229 -51.27 9.59 -22.94
N GLY A 230 -50.90 10.80 -23.34
CA GLY A 230 -50.72 11.21 -24.75
C GLY A 230 -52.02 11.52 -25.53
N GLY A 231 -53.17 11.42 -24.86
CA GLY A 231 -54.49 11.74 -25.40
C GLY A 231 -55.58 11.16 -24.52
N ASN A 232 -56.81 11.03 -25.05
CA ASN A 232 -57.84 10.21 -24.43
C ASN A 232 -58.61 9.36 -25.46
N GLN A 233 -59.57 8.57 -24.98
CA GLN A 233 -60.32 7.60 -25.80
C GLN A 233 -61.19 8.22 -26.93
N THR A 234 -61.32 9.55 -27.01
CA THR A 234 -62.29 10.22 -27.89
C THR A 234 -61.72 11.36 -28.73
N ALA A 235 -60.74 12.10 -28.21
CA ALA A 235 -60.18 13.30 -28.83
C ALA A 235 -58.88 13.73 -28.11
N ASN A 236 -58.39 14.93 -28.44
CA ASN A 236 -57.36 15.67 -27.72
C ASN A 236 -56.02 14.94 -27.60
N ASN A 237 -55.62 14.16 -28.60
CA ASN A 237 -54.29 13.56 -28.69
C ASN A 237 -53.21 14.64 -28.90
N VAL A 238 -52.00 14.39 -28.39
CA VAL A 238 -50.88 15.34 -28.48
C VAL A 238 -49.70 14.74 -29.25
N ASN A 239 -49.00 15.56 -30.03
CA ASN A 239 -47.79 15.15 -30.76
C ASN A 239 -46.56 15.45 -29.90
N ALA A 240 -46.23 14.51 -29.02
CA ALA A 240 -45.19 14.65 -28.01
C ALA A 240 -44.49 13.31 -27.74
N ILE A 241 -43.29 13.38 -27.19
CA ILE A 241 -42.67 12.28 -26.47
C ILE A 241 -43.01 12.48 -24.98
N ILE A 242 -43.51 11.45 -24.29
CA ILE A 242 -43.82 11.48 -22.85
C ILE A 242 -43.06 10.36 -22.15
N ASP A 243 -42.51 10.68 -20.98
CA ASP A 243 -41.57 9.85 -20.25
C ASP A 243 -41.82 9.90 -18.73
N ASP A 244 -41.45 8.82 -18.04
CA ASP A 244 -41.29 8.72 -16.59
C ASP A 244 -42.48 9.27 -15.77
N VAL A 245 -43.68 8.79 -16.13
CA VAL A 245 -44.96 9.25 -15.58
C VAL A 245 -45.19 8.63 -14.20
N ARG A 246 -45.35 9.46 -13.17
CA ARG A 246 -45.54 9.07 -11.76
C ARG A 246 -46.80 9.66 -11.14
N VAL A 247 -47.42 8.86 -10.27
CA VAL A 247 -48.55 9.25 -9.41
C VAL A 247 -48.19 8.93 -7.96
N TYR A 248 -48.33 9.92 -7.09
CA TYR A 248 -48.07 9.82 -5.66
C TYR A 248 -49.32 10.05 -4.83
N ASN A 249 -49.54 9.20 -3.83
CA ASN A 249 -50.62 9.33 -2.85
C ASN A 249 -50.31 10.31 -1.70
N ARG A 250 -49.25 11.12 -1.86
CA ARG A 250 -48.76 12.14 -0.94
C ARG A 250 -48.39 13.43 -1.68
N ALA A 251 -48.27 14.54 -0.95
CA ALA A 251 -47.51 15.70 -1.42
C ALA A 251 -46.01 15.39 -1.43
N LEU A 252 -45.30 15.84 -2.46
CA LEU A 252 -43.84 15.83 -2.51
C LEU A 252 -43.24 17.06 -1.81
N SER A 253 -42.05 16.91 -1.22
CA SER A 253 -41.29 18.03 -0.65
C SER A 253 -40.51 18.78 -1.75
N ALA A 254 -40.02 19.99 -1.45
CA ALA A 254 -39.15 20.71 -2.37
C ALA A 254 -37.85 19.94 -2.69
N ALA A 255 -37.32 19.16 -1.74
CA ALA A 255 -36.13 18.33 -1.96
C ALA A 255 -36.43 17.04 -2.75
N ASP A 256 -37.69 16.59 -2.74
CA ASP A 256 -38.18 15.47 -3.56
C ASP A 256 -38.35 15.93 -5.02
N ILE A 257 -38.80 17.19 -5.21
CA ILE A 257 -38.95 17.81 -6.52
C ILE A 257 -37.57 18.05 -7.17
N THR A 258 -36.58 18.55 -6.41
CA THR A 258 -35.21 18.70 -6.92
C THR A 258 -34.61 17.36 -7.36
N GLU A 259 -34.79 16.30 -6.57
CA GLU A 259 -34.38 14.94 -6.92
C GLU A 259 -35.07 14.42 -8.18
N LEU A 260 -36.40 14.53 -8.30
CA LEU A 260 -37.11 14.14 -9.54
C LEU A 260 -36.71 14.93 -10.79
N SER A 261 -36.18 16.14 -10.62
CA SER A 261 -35.64 16.94 -11.73
C SER A 261 -34.17 16.63 -12.06
N ASP A 262 -33.50 15.79 -11.27
CA ASP A 262 -32.11 15.43 -11.51
C ASP A 262 -31.96 14.55 -12.76
N SER A 263 -30.78 14.62 -13.37
CA SER A 263 -30.39 13.93 -14.59
C SER A 263 -28.92 13.50 -14.56
N ALA A 264 -28.23 13.70 -13.42
CA ALA A 264 -26.96 13.07 -13.14
C ALA A 264 -27.19 11.59 -12.79
N SER A 265 -26.18 10.76 -13.01
CA SER A 265 -26.16 9.37 -12.51
C SER A 265 -25.22 9.29 -11.29
N PRO A 266 -25.50 8.46 -10.27
CA PRO A 266 -24.77 8.45 -9.00
C PRO A 266 -23.24 8.42 -9.13
N ALA A 267 -22.54 9.31 -8.44
CA ALA A 267 -21.08 9.42 -8.48
C ALA A 267 -20.42 8.37 -7.55
N ARG A 268 -20.01 7.24 -8.17
CA ARG A 268 -19.40 6.10 -7.47
C ARG A 268 -17.97 6.39 -7.01
N SER A 269 -17.66 5.95 -5.79
CA SER A 269 -16.39 6.20 -5.08
C SER A 269 -16.03 5.05 -4.13
N SER A 270 -14.85 5.09 -3.51
CA SER A 270 -14.44 4.20 -2.40
C SER A 270 -14.49 2.69 -2.69
N GLY A 271 -14.11 2.28 -3.92
CA GLY A 271 -14.13 0.88 -4.34
C GLY A 271 -13.18 -0.03 -3.55
N SER A 272 -13.68 -1.18 -3.12
CA SER A 272 -12.95 -2.21 -2.36
C SER A 272 -13.52 -3.61 -2.67
N PRO A 273 -12.72 -4.70 -2.70
CA PRO A 273 -11.28 -4.76 -2.43
C PRO A 273 -10.43 -4.24 -3.59
N SER A 274 -9.15 -4.01 -3.32
CA SER A 274 -8.15 -3.66 -4.34
C SER A 274 -6.80 -4.32 -4.02
N GLY A 275 -5.98 -4.53 -5.06
CA GLY A 275 -4.65 -5.14 -4.92
C GLY A 275 -4.70 -6.66 -4.74
N VAL A 276 -3.90 -7.19 -3.81
CA VAL A 276 -3.75 -8.64 -3.56
C VAL A 276 -4.27 -8.96 -2.16
N LEU A 277 -5.20 -9.92 -2.07
CA LEU A 277 -5.73 -10.46 -0.82
C LEU A 277 -4.94 -11.73 -0.42
N PRO A 278 -4.90 -12.11 0.88
CA PRO A 278 -4.15 -13.28 1.33
C PRO A 278 -4.62 -14.61 0.69
N SER A 279 -3.69 -15.57 0.57
CA SER A 279 -4.01 -16.97 0.26
C SER A 279 -5.05 -17.53 1.23
N GLY A 280 -5.90 -18.45 0.75
CA GLY A 280 -7.02 -19.01 1.50
C GLY A 280 -8.26 -18.10 1.57
N THR A 281 -8.23 -16.90 0.97
CA THR A 281 -9.39 -16.00 0.88
C THR A 281 -10.42 -16.56 -0.12
N THR A 282 -11.37 -17.34 0.39
CA THR A 282 -12.46 -17.96 -0.39
C THR A 282 -13.67 -17.05 -0.64
N GLN A 283 -13.73 -15.90 0.05
CA GLN A 283 -14.77 -14.90 -0.07
C GLN A 283 -14.25 -13.50 0.25
N ALA A 284 -14.82 -12.47 -0.38
CA ALA A 284 -14.48 -11.07 -0.15
C ALA A 284 -15.74 -10.19 -0.26
N THR A 285 -15.74 -9.06 0.45
CA THR A 285 -16.83 -8.08 0.36
C THR A 285 -16.49 -7.04 -0.70
N LEU A 286 -17.23 -7.03 -1.81
CA LEU A 286 -17.26 -5.88 -2.70
C LEU A 286 -17.97 -4.73 -1.99
N SER A 287 -17.43 -3.52 -2.03
CA SER A 287 -18.12 -2.32 -1.54
C SER A 287 -17.72 -1.06 -2.30
N LEU A 288 -18.64 -0.10 -2.35
CA LEU A 288 -18.45 1.24 -2.87
C LEU A 288 -19.42 2.22 -2.18
N THR A 289 -19.22 3.51 -2.39
CA THR A 289 -20.13 4.60 -1.96
C THR A 289 -20.60 5.45 -3.14
N THR A 290 -21.78 6.02 -3.04
CA THR A 290 -22.29 7.09 -3.92
C THR A 290 -22.50 8.37 -3.13
N ASP A 291 -22.68 9.48 -3.83
CA ASP A 291 -23.08 10.78 -3.27
C ASP A 291 -24.58 10.87 -2.96
N GLU A 292 -25.41 10.08 -3.64
CA GLU A 292 -26.86 9.99 -3.47
C GLU A 292 -27.37 8.56 -3.18
N ASN A 293 -28.67 8.39 -2.90
CA ASN A 293 -29.26 7.06 -2.68
C ASN A 293 -29.38 6.28 -4.00
N ALA A 294 -28.69 5.14 -4.10
CA ALA A 294 -28.64 4.37 -5.34
C ALA A 294 -28.81 2.85 -5.16
N THR A 295 -29.42 2.21 -6.16
CA THR A 295 -29.41 0.76 -6.35
C THR A 295 -28.25 0.39 -7.27
N CYS A 296 -27.28 -0.36 -6.76
CA CYS A 296 -26.11 -0.80 -7.52
C CYS A 296 -26.18 -2.28 -7.90
N LYS A 297 -25.74 -2.59 -9.11
CA LYS A 297 -25.63 -3.94 -9.68
C LYS A 297 -24.21 -4.19 -10.20
N TYR A 298 -23.86 -5.45 -10.41
CA TYR A 298 -22.55 -5.84 -10.92
C TYR A 298 -22.60 -7.00 -11.93
N SER A 299 -21.62 -6.98 -12.84
CA SER A 299 -21.32 -8.03 -13.81
C SER A 299 -19.84 -8.40 -13.77
N THR A 300 -19.49 -9.60 -14.21
CA THR A 300 -18.11 -10.01 -14.50
C THR A 300 -17.71 -9.71 -15.95
N THR A 301 -18.64 -9.20 -16.78
CA THR A 301 -18.42 -8.83 -18.17
C THR A 301 -18.48 -7.31 -18.34
N ALA A 302 -17.43 -6.72 -18.92
CA ALA A 302 -17.36 -5.29 -19.22
C ALA A 302 -18.50 -4.85 -20.17
N GLY A 303 -18.98 -3.61 -20.01
CA GLY A 303 -20.00 -3.00 -20.85
C GLY A 303 -21.41 -3.57 -20.67
N THR A 304 -21.67 -4.42 -19.67
CA THR A 304 -23.01 -4.97 -19.41
C THR A 304 -24.00 -3.86 -19.05
N PRO A 305 -25.10 -3.64 -19.80
CA PRO A 305 -26.10 -2.63 -19.44
C PRO A 305 -26.75 -2.94 -18.09
N TYR A 306 -27.06 -1.92 -17.29
CA TYR A 306 -27.61 -2.07 -15.93
C TYR A 306 -28.92 -2.88 -15.87
N SER A 307 -29.78 -2.76 -16.89
CA SER A 307 -30.99 -3.59 -17.04
C SER A 307 -30.67 -5.08 -17.18
N SER A 308 -29.52 -5.41 -17.80
CA SER A 308 -29.03 -6.77 -18.08
C SER A 308 -27.99 -7.27 -17.06
N MET A 309 -27.58 -6.46 -16.09
CA MET A 309 -26.64 -6.92 -15.05
C MET A 309 -27.29 -7.99 -14.16
N PRO A 310 -26.70 -9.20 -14.04
CA PRO A 310 -27.37 -10.35 -13.42
C PRO A 310 -27.39 -10.32 -11.89
N ASN A 311 -26.52 -9.53 -11.25
CA ASN A 311 -26.39 -9.50 -9.79
C ASN A 311 -26.64 -8.09 -9.23
N THR A 312 -27.45 -7.98 -8.17
CA THR A 312 -27.62 -6.75 -7.38
C THR A 312 -26.72 -6.81 -6.14
N LEU A 313 -26.25 -5.67 -5.63
CA LEU A 313 -25.51 -5.63 -4.36
C LEU A 313 -26.46 -5.87 -3.17
N SER A 314 -26.02 -6.64 -2.18
CA SER A 314 -26.83 -7.12 -1.05
C SER A 314 -27.25 -6.01 -0.09
N ALA A 315 -26.36 -5.05 0.17
CA ALA A 315 -26.69 -3.76 0.75
C ALA A 315 -26.71 -2.73 -0.39
N THR A 316 -27.84 -2.05 -0.56
CA THR A 316 -28.05 -1.02 -1.60
C THR A 316 -29.33 -0.22 -1.30
N GLY A 317 -29.60 0.86 -2.03
CA GLY A 317 -30.73 1.77 -1.79
C GLY A 317 -30.42 2.95 -0.83
N GLY A 318 -29.18 3.03 -0.34
CA GLY A 318 -28.63 4.21 0.34
C GLY A 318 -27.38 4.70 -0.40
N VAL A 319 -26.54 5.49 0.28
CA VAL A 319 -25.24 5.99 -0.22
C VAL A 319 -24.06 5.00 -0.07
N SER A 320 -24.31 3.82 0.50
CA SER A 320 -23.29 2.80 0.80
C SER A 320 -23.78 1.45 0.33
N HIS A 321 -22.98 0.76 -0.48
CA HIS A 321 -23.37 -0.49 -1.12
C HIS A 321 -22.31 -1.56 -0.89
N SER A 322 -22.75 -2.79 -0.63
CA SER A 322 -21.82 -3.92 -0.49
C SER A 322 -22.45 -5.26 -0.80
N THR A 323 -21.62 -6.25 -1.13
CA THR A 323 -22.03 -7.66 -1.27
C THR A 323 -20.85 -8.58 -1.08
N THR A 324 -21.07 -9.74 -0.46
CA THR A 324 -20.04 -10.79 -0.37
C THR A 324 -20.03 -11.61 -1.67
N VAL A 325 -18.89 -11.66 -2.35
CA VAL A 325 -18.61 -12.63 -3.41
C VAL A 325 -17.88 -13.83 -2.81
N THR A 326 -18.15 -15.02 -3.33
CA THR A 326 -17.65 -16.31 -2.82
C THR A 326 -17.15 -17.18 -3.98
N GLY A 327 -16.47 -18.28 -3.67
CA GLY A 327 -15.83 -19.13 -4.67
C GLY A 327 -14.53 -18.54 -5.22
N LEU A 328 -13.92 -17.63 -4.46
CA LEU A 328 -12.60 -17.10 -4.75
C LEU A 328 -11.54 -18.18 -4.47
N THR A 329 -10.47 -18.16 -5.26
CA THR A 329 -9.39 -19.16 -5.22
C THR A 329 -8.04 -18.50 -5.45
N ASP A 330 -7.05 -18.99 -4.73
CA ASP A 330 -5.65 -18.56 -4.76
C ASP A 330 -5.06 -18.53 -6.19
N GLY A 331 -4.17 -17.55 -6.44
CA GLY A 331 -3.50 -17.35 -7.73
C GLY A 331 -4.38 -16.78 -8.85
N ASN A 332 -5.64 -16.44 -8.58
CA ASN A 332 -6.58 -15.92 -9.58
C ASN A 332 -6.89 -14.43 -9.36
N THR A 333 -7.16 -13.73 -10.47
CA THR A 333 -7.56 -12.32 -10.51
C THR A 333 -9.06 -12.19 -10.82
N TYR A 334 -9.72 -11.29 -10.10
CA TYR A 334 -11.16 -11.06 -10.14
C TYR A 334 -11.44 -9.60 -10.47
N THR A 335 -12.32 -9.36 -11.45
CA THR A 335 -12.73 -8.03 -11.88
C THR A 335 -14.24 -7.96 -11.96
N TYR A 336 -14.82 -6.94 -11.31
CA TYR A 336 -16.25 -6.70 -11.26
C TYR A 336 -16.56 -5.29 -11.79
N TYR A 337 -17.52 -5.24 -12.70
CA TYR A 337 -18.00 -4.04 -13.38
C TYR A 337 -19.32 -3.62 -12.74
N ILE A 338 -19.34 -2.44 -12.09
CA ILE A 338 -20.44 -1.98 -11.25
C ILE A 338 -21.11 -0.76 -11.87
N ARG A 339 -22.45 -0.80 -11.94
CA ARG A 339 -23.29 0.34 -12.32
C ARG A 339 -24.35 0.54 -11.27
N CYS A 340 -24.68 1.80 -11.02
CA CYS A 340 -25.74 2.21 -10.13
C CYS A 340 -26.82 2.96 -10.91
N GLN A 341 -28.02 2.90 -10.36
CA GLN A 341 -29.17 3.72 -10.73
C GLN A 341 -29.62 4.45 -9.46
N ASP A 342 -29.88 5.75 -9.54
CA ASP A 342 -30.54 6.47 -8.44
C ASP A 342 -31.99 5.95 -8.23
N ALA A 343 -32.75 6.59 -7.35
CA ALA A 343 -34.16 6.26 -7.15
C ALA A 343 -35.12 6.90 -8.21
N VAL A 344 -34.60 7.73 -9.12
CA VAL A 344 -35.35 8.45 -10.17
C VAL A 344 -35.27 7.74 -11.53
N GLY A 345 -34.23 6.93 -11.75
CA GLY A 345 -34.00 6.17 -12.97
C GLY A 345 -32.66 6.45 -13.66
N ASN A 346 -31.87 7.43 -13.22
CA ASN A 346 -30.61 7.80 -13.88
C ASN A 346 -29.53 6.73 -13.68
N VAL A 347 -29.14 6.06 -14.77
CA VAL A 347 -28.18 4.94 -14.79
C VAL A 347 -26.78 5.41 -15.19
N ASN A 348 -25.74 4.89 -14.55
CA ASN A 348 -24.37 5.10 -15.02
C ASN A 348 -24.10 4.47 -16.40
N ALA A 349 -23.65 5.27 -17.36
CA ALA A 349 -23.32 4.85 -18.73
C ALA A 349 -22.01 4.04 -18.83
N ASP A 350 -21.11 4.20 -17.86
CA ASP A 350 -19.78 3.62 -17.75
C ASP A 350 -19.69 2.59 -16.60
N ASP A 351 -18.66 1.75 -16.59
CA ASP A 351 -18.43 0.75 -15.54
C ASP A 351 -17.48 1.28 -14.46
N PHE A 352 -17.90 1.21 -13.19
CA PHE A 352 -16.99 1.39 -12.06
C PHE A 352 -16.32 0.04 -11.75
N ILE A 353 -14.99 0.01 -11.78
CA ILE A 353 -14.23 -1.24 -11.73
C ILE A 353 -13.74 -1.50 -10.30
N ILE A 354 -14.08 -2.67 -9.76
CA ILE A 354 -13.45 -3.24 -8.57
C ILE A 354 -12.64 -4.46 -9.00
N ALA A 355 -11.32 -4.40 -8.83
CA ALA A 355 -10.38 -5.42 -9.29
C ALA A 355 -9.35 -5.77 -8.22
N PHE A 356 -9.19 -7.05 -7.94
CA PHE A 356 -8.23 -7.60 -6.98
C PHE A 356 -7.81 -9.02 -7.37
N SER A 357 -6.77 -9.55 -6.76
CA SER A 357 -6.38 -10.96 -6.89
C SER A 357 -6.27 -11.63 -5.53
N ILE A 358 -6.34 -12.96 -5.50
CA ILE A 358 -5.97 -13.75 -4.33
C ILE A 358 -4.54 -14.22 -4.52
N ALA A 359 -3.66 -14.01 -3.54
CA ALA A 359 -2.30 -14.52 -3.58
C ALA A 359 -2.29 -16.04 -3.81
N SER A 360 -1.31 -16.53 -4.58
CA SER A 360 -1.04 -17.96 -4.70
C SER A 360 -0.77 -18.58 -3.32
N PRO A 361 -0.99 -19.89 -3.13
CA PRO A 361 -0.70 -20.54 -1.86
C PRO A 361 0.77 -20.39 -1.50
N ALA A 362 1.05 -20.25 -0.21
CA ALA A 362 2.40 -20.47 0.30
C ALA A 362 2.92 -21.83 -0.18
N PRO A 363 4.10 -21.92 -0.83
CA PRO A 363 4.70 -23.21 -1.13
C PRO A 363 4.90 -23.97 0.19
N SER A 364 4.52 -25.25 0.23
CA SER A 364 4.37 -26.04 1.48
C SER A 364 5.67 -26.33 2.24
N SER A 365 6.76 -25.70 1.84
CA SER A 365 8.03 -25.58 2.56
C SER A 365 8.71 -24.30 2.07
N TYR A 366 8.62 -23.21 2.84
CA TYR A 366 9.54 -22.07 2.65
C TYR A 366 10.96 -22.58 2.89
N ASN A 367 11.77 -22.60 1.85
CA ASN A 367 13.05 -23.30 1.87
C ASN A 367 14.25 -22.38 2.09
N LEU A 368 14.05 -21.06 2.17
CA LEU A 368 14.99 -20.12 2.78
C LEU A 368 14.61 -19.85 4.25
N SER A 369 15.63 -19.59 5.05
CA SER A 369 15.55 -19.35 6.49
C SER A 369 16.66 -18.39 6.95
N GLY A 370 16.74 -18.10 8.24
CA GLY A 370 17.71 -17.14 8.77
C GLY A 370 17.41 -15.67 8.42
N TRP A 371 18.47 -14.86 8.39
CA TRP A 371 18.39 -13.39 8.39
C TRP A 371 19.47 -12.74 7.51
N ALA A 372 19.10 -11.68 6.79
CA ALA A 372 20.05 -10.73 6.18
C ALA A 372 20.07 -9.40 6.96
N TRP A 373 21.12 -8.60 6.74
CA TRP A 373 21.33 -7.31 7.41
C TRP A 373 21.57 -6.17 6.41
N SER A 374 20.96 -5.01 6.64
CA SER A 374 21.32 -3.73 6.03
C SER A 374 21.70 -2.71 7.10
N GLY A 375 22.77 -1.95 6.85
CA GLY A 375 23.16 -0.83 7.71
C GLY A 375 22.16 0.34 7.74
N THR A 376 21.21 0.38 6.80
CA THR A 376 20.20 1.46 6.71
C THR A 376 18.82 1.02 7.24
N VAL A 377 18.44 -0.24 7.07
CA VAL A 377 17.10 -0.76 7.44
C VAL A 377 17.11 -1.96 8.40
N GLY A 378 18.27 -2.31 8.96
CA GLY A 378 18.39 -3.31 10.00
C GLY A 378 18.23 -4.75 9.50
N TRP A 379 17.48 -5.58 10.24
CA TRP A 379 17.30 -7.00 9.95
C TRP A 379 16.19 -7.30 8.94
N GLN A 380 16.39 -8.34 8.10
CA GLN A 380 15.38 -8.94 7.22
C GLN A 380 15.27 -10.44 7.55
N SER A 381 14.10 -10.91 8.01
CA SER A 381 13.84 -12.34 8.25
C SER A 381 13.31 -13.03 7.00
N PHE A 382 13.89 -14.18 6.64
CA PHE A 382 13.50 -14.93 5.44
C PHE A 382 12.37 -15.95 5.65
N ASN A 383 11.91 -16.17 6.90
CA ASN A 383 10.66 -16.89 7.19
C ASN A 383 10.04 -16.53 8.57
N SER A 384 8.81 -17.00 8.79
CA SER A 384 8.00 -16.84 9.99
C SER A 384 8.57 -17.53 11.24
N THR A 385 9.20 -18.69 11.07
CA THR A 385 9.67 -19.55 12.17
C THR A 385 10.77 -18.89 13.00
N ASN A 386 11.58 -18.02 12.38
CA ASN A 386 12.66 -17.29 13.06
C ASN A 386 12.16 -16.22 14.06
N GLN A 387 10.90 -15.78 13.95
CA GLN A 387 10.32 -14.74 14.80
C GLN A 387 9.19 -15.23 15.72
N GLY A 388 8.68 -16.45 15.54
CA GLY A 388 7.50 -16.94 16.28
C GLY A 388 6.23 -16.14 16.00
N GLY A 389 6.12 -15.55 14.81
CA GLY A 389 5.04 -14.65 14.42
C GLY A 389 3.68 -15.34 14.22
N SER A 390 2.60 -14.56 14.35
CA SER A 390 1.21 -15.05 14.14
C SER A 390 0.76 -15.06 12.67
N VAL A 391 1.66 -14.76 11.74
CA VAL A 391 1.44 -14.76 10.29
C VAL A 391 2.51 -15.65 9.67
N ASP A 392 2.10 -16.61 8.85
CA ASP A 392 3.05 -17.47 8.15
C ASP A 392 3.57 -16.78 6.88
N TYR A 393 4.87 -16.84 6.67
CA TYR A 393 5.59 -16.20 5.58
C TYR A 393 6.96 -16.84 5.38
N GLY A 394 7.52 -16.64 4.20
CA GLY A 394 8.91 -16.94 3.91
C GLY A 394 9.21 -16.87 2.41
N VAL A 395 10.48 -17.11 2.07
CA VAL A 395 10.98 -17.13 0.70
C VAL A 395 11.25 -18.56 0.26
N ASN A 396 10.99 -18.86 -1.02
CA ASN A 396 11.20 -20.18 -1.61
C ASN A 396 11.85 -20.08 -3.00
N ALA A 397 12.93 -20.83 -3.22
CA ALA A 397 13.49 -21.11 -4.55
C ALA A 397 13.02 -22.49 -5.04
N ASP A 398 12.31 -22.55 -6.17
CA ASP A 398 11.77 -23.80 -6.71
C ASP A 398 12.80 -24.67 -7.45
N SER A 399 12.38 -25.82 -7.97
CA SER A 399 13.25 -26.75 -8.72
C SER A 399 13.69 -26.25 -10.10
N GLY A 400 13.17 -25.11 -10.56
CA GLY A 400 13.66 -24.37 -11.73
C GLY A 400 14.52 -23.16 -11.36
N GLY A 401 14.76 -22.93 -10.06
CA GLY A 401 15.48 -21.78 -9.54
C GLY A 401 14.64 -20.52 -9.39
N ILE A 402 13.33 -20.54 -9.65
CA ILE A 402 12.48 -19.35 -9.54
C ILE A 402 12.25 -19.04 -8.06
N MET A 403 12.55 -17.80 -7.65
CA MET A 403 12.28 -17.33 -6.29
C MET A 403 10.87 -16.77 -6.17
N SER A 404 10.28 -16.93 -4.99
CA SER A 404 8.90 -16.54 -4.67
C SER A 404 8.70 -16.38 -3.17
N GLY A 405 7.59 -15.77 -2.77
CA GLY A 405 7.22 -15.54 -1.37
C GLY A 405 7.63 -14.15 -0.85
N TYR A 406 7.78 -14.07 0.48
CA TYR A 406 7.98 -12.81 1.20
C TYR A 406 8.97 -12.96 2.35
N ALA A 407 9.90 -12.01 2.46
CA ALA A 407 10.67 -11.75 3.69
C ALA A 407 10.03 -10.58 4.46
N TRP A 408 10.40 -10.40 5.74
CA TRP A 408 9.88 -9.34 6.61
C TRP A 408 11.00 -8.51 7.26
N SER A 409 10.79 -7.21 7.42
CA SER A 409 11.63 -6.33 8.23
C SER A 409 10.79 -5.29 8.97
N ASP A 410 11.09 -5.08 10.26
CA ASP A 410 10.33 -4.13 11.09
C ASP A 410 10.51 -2.66 10.67
N GLN A 411 11.48 -2.35 9.81
CA GLN A 411 11.69 -1.00 9.24
C GLN A 411 11.11 -0.86 7.82
N VAL A 412 11.08 -1.94 7.02
CA VAL A 412 10.73 -1.92 5.59
C VAL A 412 9.35 -2.52 5.29
N GLY A 413 8.79 -3.29 6.23
CA GLY A 413 7.58 -4.08 6.02
C GLY A 413 7.87 -5.37 5.26
N TRP A 414 7.03 -5.67 4.27
CA TRP A 414 7.15 -6.88 3.46
C TRP A 414 8.18 -6.69 2.33
N ILE A 415 8.97 -7.71 2.05
CA ILE A 415 9.89 -7.75 0.91
C ILE A 415 9.43 -8.87 -0.02
N SER A 416 8.89 -8.50 -1.18
CA SER A 416 8.28 -9.41 -2.16
C SER A 416 9.31 -9.98 -3.12
N PHE A 417 9.33 -11.31 -3.27
CA PHE A 417 10.04 -12.02 -4.33
C PHE A 417 9.11 -12.43 -5.49
N ASN A 418 7.82 -12.04 -5.43
CA ASN A 418 6.79 -12.42 -6.40
C ASN A 418 6.63 -11.45 -7.59
N GLU A 419 7.39 -10.35 -7.64
CA GLU A 419 7.21 -9.33 -8.68
C GLU A 419 7.91 -9.75 -9.99
N THR A 420 7.26 -9.54 -11.13
CA THR A 420 7.80 -9.92 -12.46
C THR A 420 7.84 -8.75 -13.45
N SER A 421 7.62 -7.52 -13.00
CA SER A 421 7.55 -6.33 -13.88
C SER A 421 7.72 -5.03 -13.10
N GLY A 422 8.28 -4.00 -13.75
CA GLY A 422 8.37 -2.64 -13.19
C GLY A 422 9.65 -2.34 -12.40
N CYS A 423 10.65 -3.21 -12.49
CA CYS A 423 12.00 -2.97 -11.97
C CYS A 423 12.75 -1.89 -12.80
N GLN A 424 13.82 -1.33 -12.24
CA GLN A 424 14.50 -0.17 -12.82
C GLN A 424 15.33 -0.50 -14.07
N THR A 425 15.87 -1.72 -14.18
CA THR A 425 16.53 -2.22 -15.39
C THR A 425 16.10 -3.67 -15.67
N ASP A 426 15.31 -3.85 -16.72
CA ASP A 426 14.86 -5.15 -17.24
C ASP A 426 15.89 -5.63 -18.30
N PRO A 427 16.23 -6.94 -18.34
CA PRO A 427 15.32 -7.93 -18.92
C PRO A 427 14.88 -9.06 -17.97
N ASP A 428 15.25 -8.99 -16.68
CA ASP A 428 14.90 -10.00 -15.68
C ASP A 428 14.46 -9.36 -14.36
N CYS A 429 13.26 -8.75 -14.33
CA CYS A 429 12.65 -8.27 -13.07
C CYS A 429 12.39 -9.38 -12.02
N GLN A 430 12.33 -10.66 -12.42
CA GLN A 430 12.02 -11.78 -11.53
C GLN A 430 13.28 -12.30 -10.81
N ALA A 431 13.22 -12.45 -9.49
CA ALA A 431 14.29 -13.07 -8.70
C ALA A 431 14.51 -14.56 -9.04
N LYS A 432 15.76 -14.95 -9.29
CA LYS A 432 16.14 -16.29 -9.76
C LYS A 432 17.46 -16.76 -9.13
N LEU A 433 17.55 -18.06 -8.84
CA LEU A 433 18.76 -18.79 -8.47
C LEU A 433 19.22 -19.64 -9.65
N SER A 434 20.45 -19.44 -10.10
CA SER A 434 21.12 -20.32 -11.06
C SER A 434 21.48 -21.64 -10.40
N LEU A 435 20.75 -22.71 -10.71
CA LEU A 435 21.04 -24.06 -10.21
C LEU A 435 22.35 -24.66 -10.77
N ALA A 436 23.03 -23.95 -11.69
CA ALA A 436 24.29 -24.38 -12.30
C ALA A 436 25.52 -23.61 -11.78
N THR A 437 25.37 -22.32 -11.44
CA THR A 437 26.47 -21.44 -10.98
C THR A 437 26.30 -20.94 -9.54
N GLY A 438 25.19 -21.28 -8.87
CA GLY A 438 24.87 -20.77 -7.53
C GLY A 438 24.52 -19.28 -7.46
N GLU A 439 24.63 -18.56 -8.59
CA GLU A 439 24.37 -17.12 -8.66
C GLU A 439 22.89 -16.80 -8.50
N VAL A 440 22.57 -15.84 -7.63
CA VAL A 440 21.24 -15.22 -7.58
C VAL A 440 21.22 -14.00 -8.51
N SER A 441 20.11 -13.76 -9.18
CA SER A 441 19.89 -12.65 -10.11
C SER A 441 18.46 -12.10 -10.04
N GLY A 442 18.22 -10.98 -10.73
CA GLY A 442 16.92 -10.30 -10.75
C GLY A 442 16.67 -9.45 -9.50
N TRP A 443 15.40 -9.24 -9.17
CA TRP A 443 14.98 -8.22 -8.20
C TRP A 443 13.96 -8.72 -7.17
N ALA A 444 14.04 -8.17 -5.95
CA ALA A 444 12.99 -8.21 -4.93
C ALA A 444 12.46 -6.78 -4.66
N ARG A 445 11.28 -6.63 -4.06
CA ARG A 445 10.63 -5.31 -3.85
C ARG A 445 10.17 -5.07 -2.42
N ALA A 446 10.67 -3.99 -1.82
CA ALA A 446 10.16 -3.46 -0.56
C ALA A 446 8.70 -2.97 -0.68
N ARG A 447 7.87 -3.31 0.31
CA ARG A 447 6.45 -2.93 0.42
C ARG A 447 6.18 -2.45 1.86
N THR A 448 6.14 -1.12 2.00
CA THR A 448 6.14 -0.38 3.28
C THR A 448 5.20 -0.90 4.36
N PRO A 449 5.56 -0.80 5.65
CA PRO A 449 4.62 -0.97 6.75
C PRO A 449 3.76 0.30 6.89
N VAL A 450 2.49 0.14 7.26
CA VAL A 450 1.58 1.29 7.43
C VAL A 450 1.97 2.10 8.67
N GLY A 451 2.62 3.25 8.47
CA GLY A 451 2.93 4.19 9.57
C GLY A 451 4.14 5.10 9.38
N HIS A 452 5.07 4.80 8.45
CA HIS A 452 6.19 5.69 8.17
C HIS A 452 5.71 6.98 7.46
N PRO A 453 6.24 8.18 7.75
CA PRO A 453 5.74 9.47 7.22
C PRO A 453 5.92 9.71 5.71
N GLN A 454 6.23 8.66 4.93
CA GLN A 454 6.32 8.66 3.47
C GLN A 454 5.39 7.61 2.84
N ALA A 455 4.23 7.35 3.48
CA ALA A 455 3.16 6.52 2.95
C ALA A 455 2.50 7.17 1.71
N GLY A 456 3.21 7.13 0.58
CA GLY A 456 2.83 7.77 -0.68
C GLY A 456 3.76 7.53 -1.87
N GLY A 457 4.90 6.86 -1.70
CA GLY A 457 5.77 6.45 -2.81
C GLY A 457 7.08 5.82 -2.32
N TRP A 458 7.20 4.51 -2.44
CA TRP A 458 8.37 3.70 -2.07
C TRP A 458 8.47 2.51 -3.04
N ASP A 459 9.00 2.75 -4.23
CA ASP A 459 9.31 1.70 -5.22
C ASP A 459 10.71 1.13 -5.00
N GLY A 460 10.98 0.74 -3.74
CA GLY A 460 12.28 0.27 -3.25
C GLY A 460 12.62 -1.12 -3.78
N TRP A 461 13.09 -1.18 -5.02
CA TRP A 461 13.63 -2.38 -5.63
C TRP A 461 15.03 -2.72 -5.08
N ILE A 462 15.26 -4.01 -4.81
CA ILE A 462 16.50 -4.59 -4.31
C ILE A 462 17.06 -5.50 -5.40
N HIS A 463 18.19 -5.13 -5.96
CA HIS A 463 18.88 -5.87 -7.02
C HIS A 463 19.79 -6.94 -6.43
N LEU A 464 19.61 -8.19 -6.86
CA LEU A 464 20.28 -9.34 -6.23
C LEU A 464 21.68 -9.62 -6.79
N ARG A 465 22.03 -9.03 -7.95
CA ARG A 465 23.36 -9.10 -8.59
C ARG A 465 23.52 -8.00 -9.63
N GLY A 466 24.68 -7.34 -9.69
CA GLY A 466 24.94 -6.24 -10.63
C GLY A 466 26.37 -5.69 -10.53
N THR A 467 26.54 -4.43 -10.91
CA THR A 467 27.82 -3.71 -10.85
C THR A 467 27.65 -2.41 -10.07
N ALA A 468 28.55 -2.14 -9.13
CA ALA A 468 28.55 -0.94 -8.30
C ALA A 468 29.07 0.28 -9.08
N VAL A 469 28.86 1.49 -8.51
CA VAL A 469 29.18 2.78 -9.17
C VAL A 469 30.69 2.96 -9.44
N ASN A 470 31.55 2.26 -8.71
CA ASN A 470 33.00 2.22 -8.91
C ASN A 470 33.47 1.20 -9.97
N GLY A 471 32.58 0.31 -10.44
CA GLY A 471 32.87 -0.73 -11.43
C GLY A 471 32.97 -2.15 -10.86
N ASP A 472 32.93 -2.32 -9.54
CA ASP A 472 33.06 -3.65 -8.91
C ASP A 472 31.77 -4.47 -9.08
N PRO A 473 31.85 -5.78 -9.37
CA PRO A 473 30.69 -6.66 -9.35
C PRO A 473 30.18 -6.86 -7.91
N TYR A 474 28.87 -6.98 -7.75
CA TYR A 474 28.23 -7.45 -6.52
C TYR A 474 27.16 -8.49 -6.85
N GLY A 475 26.86 -9.36 -5.89
CA GLY A 475 25.70 -10.21 -5.95
C GLY A 475 25.60 -11.16 -4.78
N VAL A 476 24.43 -11.79 -4.67
CA VAL A 476 24.21 -12.92 -3.78
C VAL A 476 24.57 -14.21 -4.53
N SER A 477 25.24 -15.12 -3.84
CA SER A 477 25.59 -16.46 -4.33
C SER A 477 25.18 -17.52 -3.30
N VAL A 478 25.10 -18.78 -3.74
CA VAL A 478 24.70 -19.89 -2.89
C VAL A 478 25.67 -21.05 -3.07
N SER A 479 26.16 -21.60 -1.95
CA SER A 479 27.09 -22.71 -1.92
C SER A 479 26.72 -23.69 -0.81
N GLY A 480 26.52 -24.97 -1.16
CA GLY A 480 25.88 -25.92 -0.27
C GLY A 480 24.45 -25.46 0.01
N CYS A 481 24.18 -25.04 1.25
CA CYS A 481 22.94 -24.39 1.65
C CYS A 481 23.15 -22.96 2.17
N ASP A 482 24.37 -22.43 2.14
CA ASP A 482 24.68 -21.08 2.61
C ASP A 482 24.42 -20.07 1.50
N TRP A 483 23.66 -19.01 1.80
CA TRP A 483 23.46 -17.86 0.92
C TRP A 483 24.36 -16.72 1.40
N ASP A 484 25.24 -16.23 0.53
CA ASP A 484 26.35 -15.32 0.87
C ASP A 484 26.38 -14.10 -0.08
N GLY A 485 27.19 -13.09 0.24
CA GLY A 485 27.38 -11.90 -0.59
C GLY A 485 26.34 -10.78 -0.39
N TRP A 486 26.22 -9.92 -1.40
CA TRP A 486 25.60 -8.59 -1.28
C TRP A 486 24.53 -8.33 -2.34
N ALA A 487 23.38 -7.80 -1.90
CA ALA A 487 22.36 -7.19 -2.75
C ALA A 487 22.32 -5.67 -2.50
N TRP A 488 21.82 -4.91 -3.48
CA TRP A 488 21.73 -3.44 -3.40
C TRP A 488 20.31 -2.95 -3.65
N GLY A 489 19.74 -2.21 -2.68
CA GLY A 489 18.48 -1.52 -2.85
C GLY A 489 18.65 0.00 -2.93
N ALA A 490 17.96 0.62 -3.89
CA ALA A 490 18.00 2.07 -4.09
C ALA A 490 17.43 2.86 -2.89
N ASP A 491 17.78 4.16 -2.86
CA ASP A 491 17.34 5.21 -1.94
C ASP A 491 17.52 4.96 -0.43
N VAL A 492 16.84 3.97 0.14
CA VAL A 492 16.72 3.78 1.60
C VAL A 492 17.07 2.36 2.05
N VAL A 493 16.93 1.33 1.22
CA VAL A 493 17.29 -0.05 1.65
C VAL A 493 18.81 -0.21 1.73
N GLY A 494 19.55 0.39 0.80
CA GLY A 494 21.01 0.37 0.78
C GLY A 494 21.58 -1.01 0.51
N TRP A 495 22.80 -1.25 1.00
CA TRP A 495 23.47 -2.55 0.91
C TRP A 495 22.87 -3.56 1.89
N VAL A 496 22.49 -4.73 1.38
CA VAL A 496 21.95 -5.87 2.14
C VAL A 496 22.97 -7.01 2.06
N HIS A 497 23.45 -7.47 3.21
CA HIS A 497 24.43 -8.54 3.35
C HIS A 497 23.74 -9.84 3.76
N PHE A 498 24.00 -10.93 3.05
CA PHE A 498 23.27 -12.19 3.24
C PHE A 498 23.89 -13.11 4.31
N LYS A 499 25.14 -12.89 4.72
CA LYS A 499 25.83 -13.71 5.74
C LYS A 499 26.90 -12.91 6.49
N GLY A 500 27.09 -13.19 7.77
CA GLY A 500 28.12 -12.57 8.60
C GLY A 500 28.55 -13.50 9.74
N LEU A 501 29.45 -13.02 10.61
CA LEU A 501 30.05 -13.85 11.67
C LEU A 501 29.06 -14.47 12.67
N SER A 502 27.81 -13.98 12.73
CA SER A 502 26.79 -14.41 13.68
C SER A 502 25.36 -14.48 13.10
N TYR A 503 25.22 -14.33 11.78
CA TYR A 503 23.92 -14.35 11.09
C TYR A 503 24.11 -14.84 9.65
N GLY A 504 23.02 -15.28 9.02
CA GLY A 504 23.00 -15.50 7.59
C GLY A 504 21.68 -16.06 7.10
N VAL A 505 21.51 -16.08 5.78
CA VAL A 505 20.39 -16.71 5.09
C VAL A 505 20.78 -18.16 4.75
N LEU A 506 19.92 -19.11 5.12
CA LEU A 506 20.18 -20.54 4.95
C LEU A 506 19.08 -21.21 4.14
N GLY A 507 19.48 -21.87 3.05
CA GLY A 507 18.63 -22.66 2.18
C GLY A 507 18.35 -24.07 2.73
N SER A 508 17.45 -24.77 2.05
CA SER A 508 17.12 -26.17 2.26
C SER A 508 16.53 -26.76 0.96
N GLY A 509 16.65 -28.06 0.73
CA GLY A 509 16.08 -28.70 -0.47
C GLY A 509 16.56 -28.06 -1.78
N THR A 510 15.63 -27.50 -2.56
CA THR A 510 15.91 -26.82 -3.84
C THR A 510 16.54 -25.43 -3.72
N ALA A 511 16.62 -24.85 -2.51
CA ALA A 511 17.42 -23.66 -2.21
C ALA A 511 18.86 -23.99 -1.77
N CYS A 512 19.28 -25.24 -1.91
CA CYS A 512 20.68 -25.67 -1.78
C CYS A 512 21.22 -26.06 -3.17
N VAL A 513 22.44 -25.63 -3.47
CA VAL A 513 23.13 -25.86 -4.73
C VAL A 513 24.61 -26.09 -4.45
N ASN A 514 25.19 -27.06 -5.15
CA ASN A 514 26.63 -27.33 -5.10
C ASN A 514 27.20 -27.03 -6.49
N PRO A 515 27.48 -25.76 -6.83
CA PRO A 515 28.28 -25.46 -8.01
C PRO A 515 29.64 -26.17 -7.88
N THR A 516 30.18 -26.65 -9.00
CA THR A 516 31.58 -27.11 -9.02
C THR A 516 32.49 -25.90 -8.93
N PRO A 517 33.34 -25.74 -7.88
CA PRO A 517 34.16 -24.54 -7.72
C PRO A 517 35.12 -24.33 -8.89
N ILE A 518 35.29 -23.07 -9.32
CA ILE A 518 36.14 -22.70 -10.46
C ILE A 518 37.18 -21.63 -10.09
N CYS A 519 38.11 -21.98 -9.21
CA CYS A 519 39.32 -21.21 -8.88
C CYS A 519 39.94 -20.46 -10.07
N GLY A 520 40.06 -19.14 -9.91
CA GLY A 520 40.48 -18.19 -10.93
C GLY A 520 39.33 -17.43 -11.60
N ASN A 521 38.12 -17.47 -11.05
CA ASN A 521 36.96 -16.70 -11.52
C ASN A 521 36.78 -15.34 -10.80
N GLY A 522 37.44 -15.15 -9.65
CA GLY A 522 37.41 -13.93 -8.83
C GLY A 522 36.36 -13.89 -7.72
N VAL A 523 35.71 -15.02 -7.40
CA VAL A 523 34.74 -15.19 -6.31
C VAL A 523 35.05 -16.49 -5.57
N ALA A 524 35.31 -16.43 -4.26
CA ALA A 524 35.73 -17.60 -3.49
C ALA A 524 34.52 -18.51 -3.12
N GLU A 525 34.38 -19.65 -3.80
CA GLU A 525 33.18 -20.50 -3.72
C GLU A 525 33.45 -21.92 -3.20
N GLY A 526 32.42 -22.58 -2.65
CA GLY A 526 32.58 -23.93 -2.10
C GLY A 526 33.61 -24.02 -0.97
N ASP A 527 34.52 -24.98 -1.13
CA ASP A 527 35.63 -25.28 -0.22
C ASP A 527 36.88 -24.38 -0.44
N GLU A 528 36.79 -23.36 -1.30
CA GLU A 528 37.91 -22.45 -1.59
C GLU A 528 38.18 -21.49 -0.43
N GLN A 529 39.45 -21.21 -0.17
CA GLN A 529 39.87 -20.25 0.86
C GLN A 529 39.79 -18.81 0.34
N CYS A 530 40.04 -18.60 -0.94
CA CYS A 530 40.05 -17.32 -1.62
C CYS A 530 39.91 -17.51 -3.14
N ASP A 531 39.64 -16.46 -3.91
CA ASP A 531 39.86 -16.46 -5.37
C ASP A 531 40.31 -15.07 -5.83
N GLY A 532 41.51 -14.99 -6.42
CA GLY A 532 42.06 -13.75 -6.96
C GLY A 532 42.24 -12.67 -5.89
N SER A 533 41.31 -11.71 -5.85
CA SER A 533 41.25 -10.64 -4.85
C SER A 533 40.21 -10.89 -3.74
N ASP A 534 39.31 -11.86 -3.88
CA ASP A 534 38.39 -12.26 -2.82
C ASP A 534 39.14 -13.16 -1.83
N LEU A 535 39.64 -12.56 -0.75
CA LEU A 535 40.29 -13.28 0.34
C LEU A 535 39.31 -13.67 1.46
N ARG A 536 37.99 -13.62 1.22
CA ARG A 536 36.92 -13.90 2.22
C ARG A 536 37.04 -13.08 3.52
N GLY A 537 37.69 -11.91 3.44
CA GLY A 537 38.01 -11.05 4.59
C GLY A 537 39.23 -11.48 5.42
N ALA A 538 39.94 -12.54 5.04
CA ALA A 538 41.17 -12.96 5.69
C ALA A 538 42.34 -11.99 5.42
N THR A 539 43.25 -11.99 6.37
CA THR A 539 44.52 -11.24 6.41
C THR A 539 45.58 -12.14 7.03
N CYS A 540 46.86 -11.83 6.81
CA CYS A 540 47.97 -12.51 7.50
C CYS A 540 47.77 -12.52 9.03
N ALA A 541 47.33 -11.40 9.61
CA ALA A 541 46.98 -11.28 11.03
C ALA A 541 45.91 -12.28 11.49
N SER A 542 44.84 -12.49 10.71
CA SER A 542 43.81 -13.49 11.03
C SER A 542 44.27 -14.95 10.83
N LEU A 543 45.40 -15.17 10.16
CA LEU A 543 46.00 -16.49 9.94
C LEU A 543 47.16 -16.81 10.90
N GLY A 544 47.45 -15.91 11.87
CA GLY A 544 48.47 -16.12 12.91
C GLY A 544 49.84 -15.48 12.63
N PHE A 545 49.95 -14.64 11.60
CA PHE A 545 51.18 -13.91 11.26
C PHE A 545 51.16 -12.46 11.80
N LYS A 546 52.32 -11.87 12.07
CA LYS A 546 52.49 -10.45 12.48
C LYS A 546 51.81 -9.46 11.54
N GLY A 547 51.87 -9.69 10.24
CA GLY A 547 51.29 -8.80 9.23
C GLY A 547 51.64 -9.17 7.79
N GLY A 548 51.72 -8.17 6.92
CA GLY A 548 52.02 -8.34 5.49
C GLY A 548 50.79 -8.52 4.59
N PRO A 549 50.96 -8.40 3.26
CA PRO A 549 49.90 -8.65 2.28
C PRO A 549 49.63 -10.14 2.12
N LEU A 550 48.38 -10.55 2.36
CA LEU A 550 47.87 -11.88 2.00
C LEU A 550 47.49 -11.90 0.50
N SER A 551 47.68 -13.05 -0.16
CA SER A 551 47.22 -13.25 -1.54
C SER A 551 46.64 -14.66 -1.75
N CYS A 552 46.21 -14.98 -2.97
CA CYS A 552 45.61 -16.27 -3.30
C CYS A 552 46.45 -17.02 -4.34
N THR A 553 46.61 -18.34 -4.18
CA THR A 553 47.40 -19.17 -5.11
C THR A 553 46.74 -19.19 -6.49
N THR A 554 47.46 -18.73 -7.52
CA THR A 554 46.94 -18.74 -8.90
C THR A 554 46.99 -20.15 -9.54
N PRO A 555 46.16 -20.43 -10.57
CA PRO A 555 46.17 -21.71 -11.26
C PRO A 555 47.57 -22.09 -11.78
N PRO A 556 48.02 -23.36 -11.64
CA PRO A 556 47.20 -24.57 -11.61
C PRO A 556 46.97 -25.19 -10.22
N ALA A 557 46.93 -24.39 -9.14
CA ALA A 557 46.49 -24.89 -7.85
C ALA A 557 45.07 -25.50 -7.96
N THR A 558 44.92 -26.79 -7.70
CA THR A 558 43.63 -27.53 -7.81
C THR A 558 42.67 -27.29 -6.64
N THR A 559 43.06 -26.40 -5.73
CA THR A 559 42.30 -25.86 -4.62
C THR A 559 42.77 -24.43 -4.48
N CYS A 560 41.86 -23.47 -4.46
CA CYS A 560 42.19 -22.06 -4.35
C CYS A 560 42.52 -21.74 -2.88
N LEU A 561 43.81 -21.67 -2.55
CA LEU A 561 44.34 -21.59 -1.18
C LEU A 561 44.99 -20.23 -0.91
N TYR A 562 45.07 -19.86 0.37
CA TYR A 562 45.84 -18.68 0.78
C TYR A 562 47.33 -18.84 0.47
N ASP A 563 47.90 -17.85 -0.22
CA ASP A 563 49.34 -17.71 -0.40
C ASP A 563 49.87 -16.76 0.68
N THR A 564 50.50 -17.35 1.70
CA THR A 564 51.09 -16.66 2.86
C THR A 564 52.56 -16.31 2.67
N THR A 565 53.15 -16.49 1.47
CA THR A 565 54.61 -16.27 1.25
C THR A 565 55.03 -14.80 1.36
N ALA A 566 54.06 -13.87 1.32
CA ALA A 566 54.28 -12.45 1.56
C ALA A 566 53.77 -11.97 2.94
N CYS A 567 53.30 -12.89 3.80
CA CYS A 567 53.02 -12.57 5.20
C CYS A 567 54.33 -12.40 5.98
N THR A 568 54.37 -11.43 6.88
CA THR A 568 55.45 -11.25 7.85
C THR A 568 55.15 -12.13 9.06
N ALA A 569 56.03 -13.08 9.37
CA ALA A 569 55.97 -13.84 10.62
C ALA A 569 56.33 -12.96 11.83
N TYR A 570 56.13 -13.49 13.03
CA TYR A 570 56.69 -12.93 14.26
C TYR A 570 58.13 -13.42 14.42
N GLN A 571 59.02 -12.62 15.04
CA GLN A 571 60.45 -12.95 15.20
C GLN A 571 60.63 -14.40 15.70
N CYS A 572 60.05 -14.72 16.87
CA CYS A 572 59.93 -16.05 17.50
C CYS A 572 59.19 -17.16 16.73
N SER A 573 58.98 -17.00 15.43
CA SER A 573 58.34 -17.94 14.51
C SER A 573 58.85 -17.86 13.05
N ASP A 574 59.87 -17.02 12.76
CA ASP A 574 60.30 -16.74 11.39
C ASP A 574 61.54 -17.53 10.92
N GLY A 575 62.22 -18.21 11.86
CA GLY A 575 63.34 -19.09 11.56
C GLY A 575 64.69 -18.38 11.37
N PHE A 576 64.80 -17.12 11.80
CA PHE A 576 66.06 -16.39 11.91
C PHE A 576 66.44 -16.16 13.38
N ASP A 577 67.74 -16.04 13.62
CA ASP A 577 68.37 -15.68 14.89
C ASP A 577 68.49 -14.14 14.86
N ASN A 578 67.51 -13.44 15.45
CA ASN A 578 67.31 -11.99 15.27
C ASN A 578 67.98 -11.16 16.39
N ASP A 579 68.22 -11.72 17.57
CA ASP A 579 69.05 -11.13 18.64
C ASP A 579 70.54 -11.58 18.60
N SER A 580 70.84 -12.69 17.92
CA SER A 580 72.17 -13.32 17.80
C SER A 580 72.63 -14.14 19.02
N ASP A 581 71.74 -14.54 19.94
CA ASP A 581 72.06 -15.37 21.12
C ASP A 581 72.34 -16.87 20.77
N THR A 582 72.08 -17.27 19.51
CA THR A 582 72.19 -18.62 18.93
C THR A 582 71.02 -19.58 19.16
N PHE A 583 69.95 -19.12 19.81
CA PHE A 583 68.61 -19.64 19.62
C PHE A 583 67.95 -18.92 18.40
N ILE A 584 66.63 -19.06 18.18
CA ILE A 584 65.99 -18.81 16.85
C ILE A 584 64.46 -18.68 16.98
N ASP A 585 63.82 -19.61 17.71
CA ASP A 585 62.37 -19.81 17.66
C ASP A 585 61.83 -20.39 18.97
N PHE A 586 60.63 -19.96 19.35
CA PHE A 586 59.83 -20.63 20.38
C PHE A 586 59.59 -22.11 20.00
N PRO A 587 59.77 -23.09 20.90
CA PRO A 587 59.94 -22.97 22.36
C PRO A 587 61.37 -23.30 22.84
N ASN A 588 62.37 -23.25 21.97
CA ASN A 588 63.76 -23.55 22.34
C ASN A 588 64.48 -22.28 22.82
N ASP A 589 64.05 -21.16 22.25
CA ASP A 589 64.46 -19.81 22.56
C ASP A 589 64.10 -19.36 23.99
N PRO A 590 65.02 -18.74 24.76
CA PRO A 590 64.77 -18.32 26.13
C PRO A 590 63.93 -17.05 26.30
N GLY A 591 64.04 -16.07 25.40
CA GLY A 591 63.36 -14.77 25.55
C GLY A 591 61.99 -14.74 24.88
N CYS A 592 61.79 -15.53 23.83
CA CYS A 592 60.48 -15.76 23.23
C CYS A 592 59.43 -16.34 24.22
N TYR A 593 58.44 -15.55 24.64
CA TYR A 593 57.36 -16.07 25.49
C TYR A 593 56.31 -16.88 24.72
N SER A 594 56.24 -16.75 23.38
CA SER A 594 55.34 -17.52 22.52
C SER A 594 55.74 -17.51 21.03
N SER A 595 55.22 -18.44 20.22
CA SER A 595 55.34 -18.41 18.75
C SER A 595 54.49 -17.33 18.04
N THR A 596 54.05 -16.32 18.80
CA THR A 596 53.38 -15.09 18.32
C THR A 596 53.95 -13.87 19.02
N ASP A 597 55.14 -14.01 19.60
CA ASP A 597 55.87 -12.96 20.27
C ASP A 597 56.86 -12.30 19.31
N ASP A 598 57.03 -11.00 19.45
CA ASP A 598 57.64 -10.15 18.43
C ASP A 598 59.01 -9.59 18.83
N ASP A 599 59.63 -10.20 19.84
CA ASP A 599 60.92 -9.87 20.44
C ASP A 599 61.52 -11.23 20.88
N GLU A 600 62.70 -11.58 20.37
CA GLU A 600 63.47 -12.75 20.84
C GLU A 600 64.24 -12.41 22.13
N ARG A 601 64.67 -11.15 22.24
CA ARG A 601 65.51 -10.57 23.31
C ARG A 601 65.15 -11.00 24.72
N ASN A 602 66.12 -11.59 25.39
CA ASN A 602 66.02 -12.20 26.70
C ASN A 602 66.09 -11.16 27.83
N SER A 603 64.92 -10.62 28.19
CA SER A 603 64.69 -9.68 29.30
C SER A 603 65.05 -10.14 30.74
N SER A 604 65.90 -11.17 30.87
CA SER A 604 66.60 -11.55 32.12
C SER A 604 68.13 -11.42 32.03
N VAL A 605 68.66 -10.96 30.91
CA VAL A 605 70.07 -10.84 30.56
C VAL A 605 70.32 -9.42 30.05
N GLN A 606 71.11 -8.64 30.81
CA GLN A 606 71.30 -7.19 30.57
C GLN A 606 71.69 -6.86 29.11
N CYS A 607 72.72 -7.52 28.57
CA CYS A 607 73.22 -7.31 27.19
C CYS A 607 72.28 -7.73 26.04
N ASP A 608 71.04 -8.09 26.38
CA ASP A 608 70.00 -8.57 25.49
C ASP A 608 68.58 -8.25 26.05
N ASP A 609 68.42 -7.23 26.92
CA ASP A 609 67.09 -6.82 27.43
C ASP A 609 66.51 -5.56 26.77
N GLY A 610 67.28 -4.88 25.93
CA GLY A 610 66.85 -3.69 25.20
C GLY A 610 66.88 -2.39 25.99
N LEU A 611 67.57 -2.36 27.13
CA LEU A 611 67.73 -1.19 27.98
C LEU A 611 69.21 -0.79 28.09
N ASP A 612 69.42 0.50 28.34
CA ASP A 612 70.70 1.10 28.75
C ASP A 612 70.72 1.00 30.29
N ASN A 613 71.19 -0.14 30.83
CA ASN A 613 71.21 -0.43 32.27
C ASN A 613 72.49 0.09 32.96
N ASP A 614 73.61 0.14 32.23
CA ASP A 614 74.88 0.76 32.63
C ASP A 614 74.81 2.31 32.65
N GLY A 615 74.26 2.92 31.59
CA GLY A 615 74.09 4.38 31.44
C GLY A 615 75.02 5.09 30.45
N ASP A 616 75.86 4.39 29.68
CA ASP A 616 76.83 4.99 28.73
C ASP A 616 76.25 5.39 27.35
N LEU A 617 74.98 5.05 27.07
CA LEU A 617 74.22 5.27 25.83
C LEU A 617 74.42 4.23 24.71
N PHE A 618 75.13 3.13 24.96
CA PHE A 618 74.89 1.87 24.26
C PHE A 618 73.74 1.09 24.95
N ILE A 619 73.50 -0.18 24.59
CA ILE A 619 72.30 -0.95 24.98
C ILE A 619 72.64 -2.45 25.00
N ASP A 620 72.53 -3.11 23.83
CA ASP A 620 72.69 -4.56 23.68
C ASP A 620 73.97 -4.90 22.88
N TYR A 621 74.43 -6.14 22.99
CA TYR A 621 75.42 -6.72 22.07
C TYR A 621 74.92 -6.67 20.60
N PRO A 622 75.79 -6.51 19.57
CA PRO A 622 77.22 -6.21 19.57
C PRO A 622 77.51 -4.71 19.48
N THR A 623 76.52 -3.85 19.76
CA THR A 623 76.67 -2.40 19.76
C THR A 623 77.28 -1.88 21.05
N ASP A 624 76.92 -2.51 22.16
CA ASP A 624 77.55 -2.32 23.45
C ASP A 624 78.97 -2.92 23.49
N VAL A 625 79.83 -2.33 24.32
CA VAL A 625 81.24 -2.68 24.46
C VAL A 625 81.60 -3.32 25.81
N GLY A 626 80.81 -3.14 26.87
CA GLY A 626 80.96 -3.97 28.08
C GLY A 626 80.48 -5.39 27.83
N CYS A 627 79.40 -5.54 27.07
CA CYS A 627 78.82 -6.83 26.69
C CYS A 627 79.77 -7.74 25.89
N SER A 628 80.17 -8.88 26.46
CA SER A 628 81.03 -9.84 25.75
C SER A 628 80.28 -10.76 24.78
N SER A 629 78.97 -10.96 24.99
CA SER A 629 78.04 -11.73 24.15
C SER A 629 76.57 -11.40 24.52
N PRO A 630 75.56 -11.78 23.72
CA PRO A 630 74.15 -11.60 24.10
C PRO A 630 73.77 -12.39 25.37
N ALA A 631 74.42 -13.52 25.61
CA ALA A 631 74.22 -14.32 26.83
C ALA A 631 74.94 -13.77 28.08
N ASP A 632 75.54 -12.57 27.99
CA ASP A 632 76.26 -11.92 29.08
C ASP A 632 75.34 -11.04 29.91
N ASN A 633 75.44 -11.10 31.23
CA ASN A 633 74.49 -10.43 32.13
C ASN A 633 75.14 -9.28 32.91
N ASP A 634 76.05 -8.57 32.25
CA ASP A 634 76.71 -7.38 32.76
C ASP A 634 77.11 -6.47 31.58
N GLU A 635 76.40 -5.35 31.39
CA GLU A 635 76.74 -4.31 30.40
C GLU A 635 77.96 -3.48 30.81
N ARG A 636 78.40 -3.58 32.06
CA ARG A 636 79.36 -2.63 32.61
C ARG A 636 80.71 -2.77 31.93
N ASN A 637 81.17 -1.67 31.33
CA ASN A 637 82.50 -1.54 30.76
C ASN A 637 83.57 -2.09 31.73
N GLN A 638 84.41 -3.04 31.28
CA GLN A 638 85.29 -3.86 32.13
C GLN A 638 86.06 -3.05 33.19
N CYS A 639 86.57 -1.87 32.82
CA CYS A 639 87.28 -0.96 33.72
C CYS A 639 86.41 -0.26 34.79
N SER A 640 85.19 -0.75 35.01
CA SER A 640 84.19 -0.25 35.97
C SER A 640 83.28 -1.35 36.56
N ASP A 641 83.52 -2.63 36.22
CA ASP A 641 82.64 -3.73 36.62
C ASP A 641 82.93 -4.29 38.03
N GLY A 642 84.08 -3.94 38.63
CA GLY A 642 84.47 -4.40 39.96
C GLY A 642 85.10 -5.81 40.00
N ILE A 643 85.59 -6.35 38.88
CA ILE A 643 86.23 -7.66 38.73
C ILE A 643 87.66 -7.50 38.18
N ASP A 644 88.59 -8.37 38.62
CA ASP A 644 89.96 -8.47 38.10
C ASP A 644 89.95 -9.26 36.78
N ASN A 645 89.73 -8.61 35.63
CA ASN A 645 89.43 -9.29 34.37
C ASN A 645 90.69 -9.75 33.60
N ASP A 646 91.85 -9.13 33.83
CA ASP A 646 93.14 -9.56 33.26
C ASP A 646 94.01 -10.42 34.22
N PHE A 647 93.62 -10.48 35.51
CA PHE A 647 94.22 -11.24 36.60
C PHE A 647 95.60 -10.73 37.11
N ASP A 648 95.88 -9.41 37.07
CA ASP A 648 97.09 -8.79 37.65
C ASP A 648 96.94 -8.28 39.10
N GLU A 649 95.82 -8.56 39.77
CA GLU A 649 95.44 -8.07 41.11
C GLU A 649 95.00 -6.59 41.14
N LYS A 650 94.56 -6.02 40.01
CA LYS A 650 93.72 -4.80 39.89
C LYS A 650 92.27 -5.18 39.56
N ILE A 651 91.40 -4.19 39.33
CA ILE A 651 89.92 -4.33 39.36
C ILE A 651 89.17 -3.25 38.55
N ASP A 652 89.64 -1.99 38.52
CA ASP A 652 88.92 -0.86 37.90
C ASP A 652 89.84 0.32 37.53
N TYR A 653 89.35 1.19 36.64
CA TYR A 653 89.83 2.56 36.47
C TYR A 653 89.49 3.43 37.69
N SER A 654 90.45 3.65 38.59
CA SER A 654 90.18 4.38 39.84
C SER A 654 89.98 5.89 39.64
N SER A 655 88.74 6.33 39.42
CA SER A 655 88.35 7.74 39.46
C SER A 655 87.95 8.23 40.86
N ILE A 656 87.55 7.33 41.77
CA ILE A 656 86.96 7.66 43.08
C ILE A 656 87.74 7.09 44.30
N ASN A 657 88.56 6.03 44.14
CA ASN A 657 89.33 5.43 45.24
C ASN A 657 90.84 5.32 44.91
N PRO A 658 91.73 6.19 45.44
CA PRO A 658 93.09 6.38 44.93
C PRO A 658 94.11 5.32 45.41
N VAL A 659 93.70 4.06 45.59
CA VAL A 659 94.57 2.97 46.04
C VAL A 659 94.70 1.93 44.93
N ASN A 660 95.68 2.17 44.05
CA ASN A 660 96.15 1.22 43.03
C ASN A 660 95.17 0.99 41.85
N PRO A 661 94.90 2.01 41.00
CA PRO A 661 94.15 1.84 39.75
C PRO A 661 94.75 0.80 38.82
N ASP A 662 93.90 0.25 37.95
CA ASP A 662 94.31 -0.56 36.81
C ASP A 662 95.23 0.20 35.81
N PRO A 663 96.31 -0.42 35.28
CA PRO A 663 97.21 0.20 34.32
C PRO A 663 96.92 -0.10 32.84
N GLY A 664 96.05 -1.06 32.51
CA GLY A 664 95.53 -1.27 31.15
C GLY A 664 94.40 -0.29 30.84
N CYS A 665 93.50 -0.09 31.80
CA CYS A 665 92.37 0.83 31.73
C CYS A 665 92.77 2.30 31.50
N SER A 666 92.30 2.88 30.39
CA SER A 666 92.54 4.28 30.06
C SER A 666 91.43 5.23 30.52
N SER A 667 90.23 4.72 30.79
CA SER A 667 89.10 5.44 31.39
C SER A 667 88.11 4.46 32.08
N SER A 668 87.04 4.97 32.69
CA SER A 668 85.90 4.14 33.14
C SER A 668 84.88 3.85 32.03
N GLU A 669 85.12 4.40 30.83
CA GLU A 669 84.40 4.16 29.57
C GLU A 669 85.28 3.25 28.66
N ASP A 670 86.05 2.34 29.27
CA ASP A 670 87.04 1.48 28.62
C ASP A 670 86.73 0.01 28.92
N ASN A 671 86.78 -0.84 27.90
CA ASN A 671 86.35 -2.23 27.94
C ASN A 671 87.52 -3.23 27.79
N ASP A 672 88.77 -2.78 27.96
CA ASP A 672 89.95 -3.61 27.80
C ASP A 672 90.98 -3.39 28.93
N GLU A 673 90.81 -4.09 30.05
CA GLU A 673 91.72 -4.03 31.21
C GLU A 673 93.16 -4.51 30.92
N ARG A 674 93.42 -5.15 29.77
CA ARG A 674 94.68 -5.89 29.55
C ARG A 674 95.90 -4.95 29.46
N ASP A 675 96.80 -5.02 30.44
CA ASP A 675 97.98 -4.13 30.55
C ASP A 675 98.74 -4.04 29.21
N LEU A 676 98.96 -2.80 28.73
CA LEU A 676 99.56 -2.49 27.43
C LEU A 676 100.94 -3.13 27.21
N LYS A 677 101.61 -3.62 28.26
CA LYS A 677 102.86 -4.40 28.16
C LYS A 677 102.68 -5.83 27.64
N TYR A 678 101.49 -6.43 27.74
CA TYR A 678 101.23 -7.80 27.28
C TYR A 678 100.67 -7.89 25.84
N ARG A 679 100.32 -6.75 25.22
CA ARG A 679 99.85 -6.67 23.81
C ARG A 679 100.88 -7.13 22.74
N GLU A 680 102.09 -7.59 23.09
CA GLU A 680 103.08 -8.18 22.16
C GLU A 680 103.15 -9.73 22.14
N VAL A 681 102.20 -10.46 22.75
CA VAL A 681 102.05 -11.92 22.48
C VAL A 681 100.60 -12.33 22.20
N PHE A 682 100.10 -12.04 21.00
CA PHE A 682 99.43 -13.03 20.12
C PHE A 682 99.01 -12.35 18.80
N THR A 683 99.55 -12.81 17.67
CA THR A 683 99.00 -12.51 16.33
C THR A 683 98.39 -13.78 15.74
N PRO A 684 97.05 -13.93 15.71
CA PRO A 684 96.39 -15.04 15.05
C PRO A 684 96.42 -14.84 13.53
N GLY A 685 97.42 -15.42 12.88
CA GLY A 685 97.42 -15.60 11.43
C GLY A 685 96.83 -16.96 11.05
N LEU A 686 95.87 -16.96 10.12
CA LEU A 686 95.22 -18.13 9.50
C LEU A 686 94.44 -19.07 10.44
N LEU A 687 93.12 -19.04 10.30
CA LEU A 687 92.44 -20.11 9.55
C LEU A 687 91.31 -19.54 8.67
#